data_AF-A0A6B3KPH8-F1
#
_entry.id   AF-A0A6B3KPH8-F1
#
_cell.length_a   1.000
_cell.length_b   1.000
_cell.length_c   1.000
_cell.angle_alpha   90.00
_cell.angle_beta   90.00
_cell.angle_gamma   90.00
#
_symmetry.space_group_name_H-M   'P 1'
#
loop_
_entity.id
_entity.type
_entity.pdbx_description
1 polymer ?
#
loop_
_entity_poly.entity_id
_entity_poly.type
_entity_poly.pdbx_seq_one_letter_code
_entity_poly.pdbx_strand_id
1 'polypeptide(L)'
;GQLKTQATAASDPTDFAYDANGNATKVTDALATATQSEYDPLNRLSRTLQDVAGIKADTKFEYDALDNLTKVTDPKGLDTTYDYNGFGDLVKLTSPDTGVTRYTYDSAGNRATQTDARGNTTAYSYDALNRLTKVTYPTTSLNVTYTYDVTQTACTSGETFSIGRLTKMQDGGAITQYCYNRFGDLVRKVQTSNGTALALRYDYTVGGQLRRMTYPDGAVVDYVRNTQGQTTEVGVTPAGGSRQVLLGNASYYPFGPAASWTYGNGRTLARRYDLDYRPQAIQDTRPGGLEVGFGFDPVGNLTALTPAGNTTPEISLGYDTLGRLTGLKDGRTGTLIDGYSVDATGNRLSAKVGTTTQIYSYPTDSHRLSAVAGVARSYDAAGNTTAIGGTARQYTYDTTGRMTQARHAGAVTMNYRYNGKGEQVRRFLGTTNTYTLYDEAGHWLGDYDSNGAPKQQAIWLDDLPVGLLANANKLHYIEPDHLGSPRVVIDPTRDVAVWTWSLKGEAFGNTAPNQDPDGDGAALVLDMRFPGQRFDAASGLNQNYFRDYDPATGRYGQSDPFGLRGGISTFGYALQGPFVHMDFYGLATWKGSTFGIGVGAGKFGLNIDFYQVTSPCPGGGLASAYVMAVGGAAGLGTPISMAGSQVELTDSNDVPDPDVFNGPYAKFSGGSVSFGMGYQMYQKISIGGAWWNFGAGAESIGWHQSQGGFDATVYGAAAGNAVVIQQKKCSCEAQ
;
A
#
# COMPACT_ATOMS: atom_id res chain seq x y z
N GLY A 1 30.13 -13.42 -12.37
CA GLY A 1 30.44 -12.03 -12.76
C GLY A 1 29.62 -11.12 -11.88
N GLN A 2 30.18 -9.97 -11.46
CA GLN A 2 29.45 -8.96 -10.69
C GLN A 2 28.93 -7.88 -11.63
N LEU A 3 27.73 -7.35 -11.34
CA LEU A 3 27.10 -6.31 -12.15
C LEU A 3 27.85 -4.99 -11.98
N LYS A 4 28.58 -4.52 -13.00
CA LYS A 4 29.34 -3.27 -12.89
C LYS A 4 28.46 -2.03 -13.04
N THR A 5 27.56 -2.06 -14.01
CA THR A 5 26.70 -0.94 -14.37
C THR A 5 25.35 -1.47 -14.81
N GLN A 6 24.28 -0.87 -14.31
CA GLN A 6 22.93 -0.98 -14.84
C GLN A 6 22.56 0.36 -15.48
N ALA A 7 21.79 0.37 -16.56
CA ALA A 7 21.33 1.64 -17.14
C ALA A 7 19.84 1.60 -17.48
N THR A 8 19.21 2.78 -17.44
CA THR A 8 17.84 2.99 -17.94
C THR A 8 17.78 2.84 -19.47
N ALA A 9 16.58 2.84 -20.04
CA ALA A 9 16.41 2.88 -21.50
C ALA A 9 17.05 4.13 -22.15
N ALA A 10 17.18 5.22 -21.38
CA ALA A 10 17.90 6.43 -21.79
C ALA A 10 19.42 6.35 -21.62
N SER A 11 19.95 5.19 -21.21
CA SER A 11 21.38 4.96 -20.91
C SER A 11 21.90 5.73 -19.69
N ASP A 12 21.03 6.10 -18.75
CA ASP A 12 21.42 6.71 -17.47
C ASP A 12 22.03 5.64 -16.55
N PRO A 13 23.32 5.71 -16.18
CA PRO A 13 24.00 4.62 -15.50
C PRO A 13 23.82 4.65 -13.98
N THR A 14 23.73 3.47 -13.38
CA THR A 14 23.95 3.21 -11.96
C THR A 14 25.12 2.24 -11.85
N ASP A 15 26.20 2.70 -11.23
CA ASP A 15 27.46 1.96 -11.09
C ASP A 15 27.58 1.30 -9.73
N PHE A 16 28.18 0.11 -9.70
CA PHE A 16 28.39 -0.69 -8.50
C PHE A 16 29.88 -1.02 -8.33
N ALA A 17 30.36 -0.93 -7.10
CA ALA A 17 31.65 -1.44 -6.67
C ALA A 17 31.48 -2.52 -5.61
N TYR A 18 32.40 -3.48 -5.59
CA TYR A 18 32.34 -4.64 -4.70
C TYR A 18 33.66 -4.86 -3.96
N ASP A 19 33.59 -5.51 -2.81
CA ASP A 19 34.77 -6.07 -2.13
C ASP A 19 35.17 -7.44 -2.71
N ALA A 20 36.18 -8.08 -2.11
CA ALA A 20 36.66 -9.39 -2.51
C ALA A 20 35.68 -10.55 -2.24
N ASN A 21 34.73 -10.36 -1.31
CA ASN A 21 33.70 -11.33 -0.97
C ASN A 21 32.46 -11.18 -1.86
N GLY A 22 32.34 -10.05 -2.55
CA GLY A 22 31.25 -9.72 -3.46
C GLY A 22 30.16 -8.87 -2.84
N ASN A 23 30.40 -8.28 -1.67
CA ASN A 23 29.53 -7.27 -1.10
C ASN A 23 29.59 -5.99 -1.91
N ALA A 24 28.44 -5.37 -2.17
CA ALA A 24 28.38 -4.07 -2.83
C ALA A 24 28.82 -2.97 -1.86
N THR A 25 30.02 -2.41 -2.05
CA THR A 25 30.60 -1.39 -1.15
C THR A 25 30.26 0.03 -1.55
N LYS A 26 29.88 0.24 -2.82
CA LYS A 26 29.47 1.54 -3.32
C LYS A 26 28.45 1.39 -4.44
N VAL A 27 27.38 2.18 -4.37
CA VAL A 27 26.44 2.42 -5.47
C VAL A 27 26.53 3.89 -5.85
N THR A 28 26.70 4.20 -7.12
CA THR A 28 26.70 5.58 -7.63
C THR A 28 25.60 5.70 -8.67
N ASP A 29 24.63 6.58 -8.43
CA ASP A 29 23.52 6.79 -9.36
C ASP A 29 23.90 7.69 -10.54
N ALA A 30 22.95 7.89 -11.46
CA ALA A 30 23.16 8.67 -12.66
C ALA A 30 23.37 10.17 -12.41
N LEU A 31 23.06 10.66 -11.19
CA LEU A 31 23.37 12.02 -10.74
C LEU A 31 24.70 12.10 -9.99
N ALA A 32 25.49 11.02 -10.01
CA ALA A 32 26.75 10.87 -9.27
C ALA A 32 26.61 10.92 -7.74
N THR A 33 25.39 10.73 -7.20
CA THR A 33 25.20 10.54 -5.77
C THR A 33 25.68 9.15 -5.39
N ALA A 34 26.61 9.09 -4.44
CA ALA A 34 27.17 7.84 -3.96
C ALA A 34 26.55 7.42 -2.63
N THR A 35 26.16 6.15 -2.54
CA THR A 35 25.90 5.43 -1.29
C THR A 35 27.05 4.47 -1.04
N GLN A 36 27.64 4.53 0.14
CA GLN A 36 28.66 3.58 0.60
C GLN A 36 28.06 2.61 1.61
N SER A 37 28.49 1.37 1.52
CA SER A 37 28.13 0.30 2.45
C SER A 37 29.40 -0.36 2.98
N GLU A 38 29.47 -0.49 4.29
CA GLU A 38 30.57 -1.18 4.98
C GLU A 38 30.03 -2.46 5.61
N TYR A 39 30.87 -3.48 5.69
CA TYR A 39 30.51 -4.81 6.15
C TYR A 39 31.47 -5.24 7.27
N ASP A 40 30.96 -5.99 8.24
CA ASP A 40 31.76 -6.60 9.29
C ASP A 40 32.52 -7.85 8.78
N PRO A 41 33.43 -8.45 9.57
CA PRO A 41 34.18 -9.64 9.15
C PRO A 41 33.34 -10.89 8.85
N LEU A 42 32.04 -10.89 9.19
CA LEU A 42 31.08 -11.94 8.86
C LEU A 42 30.23 -11.58 7.62
N ASN A 43 30.66 -10.56 6.86
CA ASN A 43 29.99 -10.00 5.69
C ASN A 43 28.64 -9.33 5.98
N ARG A 44 28.30 -9.03 7.24
CA ARG A 44 27.01 -8.36 7.56
C ARG A 44 27.15 -6.85 7.41
N LEU A 45 26.12 -6.18 6.90
CA LEU A 45 26.13 -4.74 6.67
C LEU A 45 26.26 -3.98 8.00
N SER A 46 27.38 -3.32 8.26
CA SER A 46 27.64 -2.62 9.53
C SER A 46 27.37 -1.11 9.46
N ARG A 47 27.42 -0.53 8.25
CA ARG A 47 27.19 0.90 8.05
C ARG A 47 26.71 1.20 6.64
N THR A 48 25.81 2.16 6.53
CA THR A 48 25.45 2.79 5.26
C THR A 48 25.63 4.30 5.38
N LEU A 49 26.39 4.87 4.45
CA LEU A 49 26.58 6.30 4.31
C LEU A 49 26.00 6.75 2.97
N GLN A 50 24.80 7.34 3.02
CA GLN A 50 24.14 7.87 1.82
C GLN A 50 24.59 9.30 1.54
N ASP A 51 24.73 9.61 0.26
CA ASP A 51 25.26 10.88 -0.24
C ASP A 51 26.58 11.28 0.46
N VAL A 52 27.62 10.49 0.17
CA VAL A 52 28.97 10.61 0.77
C VAL A 52 29.54 12.02 0.67
N ALA A 53 29.22 12.75 -0.41
CA ALA A 53 29.75 14.09 -0.66
C ALA A 53 28.89 15.21 -0.07
N GLY A 54 27.60 14.99 0.14
CA GLY A 54 26.63 15.99 0.61
C GLY A 54 26.08 15.70 2.00
N ILE A 55 24.84 15.22 2.07
CA ILE A 55 24.02 15.06 3.28
C ILE A 55 24.69 14.14 4.30
N LYS A 56 25.44 13.12 3.85
CA LYS A 56 26.13 12.16 4.72
C LYS A 56 25.19 11.53 5.74
N ALA A 57 24.05 11.03 5.25
CA ALA A 57 23.11 10.30 6.10
C ALA A 57 23.75 8.95 6.51
N ASP A 58 24.27 8.91 7.73
CA ASP A 58 25.04 7.80 8.29
C ASP A 58 24.13 6.92 9.17
N THR A 59 23.92 5.67 8.77
CA THR A 59 23.17 4.68 9.54
C THR A 59 24.08 3.50 9.88
N LYS A 60 24.06 3.04 11.14
CA LYS A 60 24.93 1.97 11.63
C LYS A 60 24.13 0.81 12.19
N PHE A 61 24.69 -0.39 12.05
CA PHE A 61 24.08 -1.65 12.41
C PHE A 61 25.01 -2.44 13.32
N GLU A 62 24.43 -3.02 14.37
CA GLU A 62 25.13 -3.97 15.23
C GLU A 62 24.33 -5.27 15.29
N TYR A 63 25.05 -6.38 15.43
CA TYR A 63 24.49 -7.72 15.42
C TYR A 63 25.05 -8.55 16.58
N ASP A 64 24.31 -9.55 17.01
CA ASP A 64 24.81 -10.56 17.94
C ASP A 64 25.61 -11.67 17.24
N ALA A 65 26.00 -12.70 17.99
CA ALA A 65 26.75 -13.85 17.47
C ALA A 65 25.88 -14.85 16.66
N LEU A 66 24.55 -14.67 16.63
CA LEU A 66 23.59 -15.47 15.88
C LEU A 66 23.07 -14.71 14.64
N ASP A 67 23.73 -13.62 14.26
CA ASP A 67 23.39 -12.75 13.13
C ASP A 67 22.08 -11.97 13.28
N ASN A 68 21.52 -11.88 14.49
CA ASN A 68 20.36 -11.04 14.74
C ASN A 68 20.78 -9.58 14.86
N LEU A 69 20.04 -8.68 14.21
CA LEU A 69 20.24 -7.23 14.31
C LEU A 69 19.85 -6.75 15.71
N THR A 70 20.81 -6.28 16.50
CA THR A 70 20.59 -5.83 17.89
C THR A 70 20.46 -4.33 18.04
N LYS A 71 20.99 -3.55 17.10
CA LYS A 71 20.93 -2.08 17.17
C LYS A 71 21.00 -1.43 15.80
N VAL A 72 20.22 -0.37 15.64
CA VAL A 72 20.30 0.58 14.54
C VAL A 72 20.53 1.97 15.12
N THR A 73 21.60 2.65 14.70
CA THR A 73 21.81 4.07 14.97
C THR A 73 21.52 4.86 13.71
N ASP A 74 20.57 5.79 13.78
CA ASP A 74 20.17 6.60 12.63
C ASP A 74 21.10 7.83 12.39
N PRO A 75 20.90 8.58 11.28
CA PRO A 75 21.70 9.78 11.00
C PRO A 75 21.56 10.94 12.01
N LYS A 76 20.56 10.91 12.89
CA LYS A 76 20.43 11.84 14.02
C LYS A 76 21.14 11.33 15.28
N GLY A 77 21.67 10.11 15.25
CA GLY A 77 22.38 9.46 16.34
C GLY A 77 21.46 8.81 17.36
N LEU A 78 20.19 8.55 16.99
CA LEU A 78 19.25 7.86 17.87
C LEU A 78 19.36 6.35 17.67
N ASP A 79 19.29 5.64 18.79
CA ASP A 79 19.45 4.20 18.84
C ASP A 79 18.09 3.50 18.96
N THR A 80 17.80 2.60 18.03
CA THR A 80 16.75 1.59 18.18
C THR A 80 17.41 0.25 18.47
N THR A 81 17.04 -0.41 19.59
CA THR A 81 17.67 -1.66 20.02
C THR A 81 16.69 -2.82 20.09
N TYR A 82 17.20 -4.02 19.86
CA TYR A 82 16.48 -5.27 19.76
C TYR A 82 17.17 -6.33 20.63
N ASP A 83 16.45 -6.86 21.61
CA ASP A 83 16.94 -7.94 22.48
C ASP A 83 16.24 -9.25 22.10
N TYR A 84 17.00 -10.33 21.93
CA TYR A 84 16.49 -11.65 21.52
C TYR A 84 16.65 -12.70 22.62
N ASN A 85 15.82 -13.74 22.57
CA ASN A 85 16.03 -14.95 23.38
C ASN A 85 17.03 -15.91 22.71
N GLY A 86 17.33 -17.05 23.37
CA GLY A 86 18.25 -18.06 22.82
C GLY A 86 17.75 -18.81 21.58
N PHE A 87 16.49 -18.62 21.17
CA PHE A 87 15.90 -19.17 19.94
C PHE A 87 15.91 -18.16 18.78
N GLY A 88 16.36 -16.93 19.01
CA GLY A 88 16.36 -15.84 18.02
C GLY A 88 15.05 -15.06 17.96
N ASP A 89 14.10 -15.27 18.89
CA ASP A 89 12.86 -14.50 18.91
C ASP A 89 13.07 -13.14 19.61
N LEU A 90 12.54 -12.07 19.03
CA LEU A 90 12.63 -10.71 19.58
C LEU A 90 11.81 -10.61 20.87
N VAL A 91 12.45 -10.37 22.01
CA VAL A 91 11.78 -10.25 23.33
C VAL A 91 11.63 -8.80 23.80
N LYS A 92 12.43 -7.87 23.26
CA LYS A 92 12.30 -6.45 23.59
C LYS A 92 12.79 -5.55 22.47
N LEU A 93 11.97 -4.56 22.14
CA LEU A 93 12.29 -3.43 21.27
C LEU A 93 12.39 -2.16 22.12
N THR A 94 13.46 -1.38 21.96
CA THR A 94 13.57 -0.03 22.54
C THR A 94 13.72 0.97 21.41
N SER A 95 12.75 1.87 21.27
CA SER A 95 12.74 2.91 20.24
C SER A 95 12.67 4.31 20.87
N PRO A 96 13.37 5.31 20.30
CA PRO A 96 13.22 6.71 20.69
C PRO A 96 11.81 7.26 20.42
N ASP A 97 11.11 6.69 19.43
CA ASP A 97 9.82 7.19 18.95
C ASP A 97 8.62 6.54 19.64
N THR A 98 8.72 5.23 19.91
CA THR A 98 7.62 4.42 20.44
C THR A 98 7.86 3.87 21.84
N GLY A 99 9.04 4.13 22.44
CA GLY A 99 9.42 3.65 23.76
C GLY A 99 9.78 2.16 23.76
N VAL A 100 9.54 1.49 24.90
CA VAL A 100 9.87 0.07 25.08
C VAL A 100 8.66 -0.80 24.78
N THR A 101 8.82 -1.75 23.86
CA THR A 101 7.86 -2.84 23.62
C THR A 101 8.49 -4.17 24.04
N ARG A 102 7.73 -5.04 24.72
CA ARG A 102 8.18 -6.38 25.14
C ARG A 102 7.30 -7.46 24.54
N TYR A 103 7.89 -8.61 24.24
CA TYR A 103 7.21 -9.74 23.62
C TYR A 103 7.44 -11.02 24.41
N THR A 104 6.49 -11.93 24.30
CA THR A 104 6.63 -13.33 24.73
C THR A 104 6.15 -14.26 23.64
N TYR A 105 6.55 -15.53 23.71
CA TYR A 105 6.25 -16.55 22.71
C TYR A 105 5.71 -17.81 23.37
N ASP A 106 4.86 -18.53 22.64
CA ASP A 106 4.42 -19.86 23.03
C ASP A 106 5.48 -20.92 22.68
N SER A 107 5.22 -22.18 23.02
CA SER A 107 6.17 -23.27 22.75
C SER A 107 6.35 -23.60 21.26
N ALA A 108 5.49 -23.08 20.39
CA ALA A 108 5.59 -23.24 18.94
C ALA A 108 6.33 -22.06 18.27
N GLY A 109 6.75 -21.07 19.06
CA GLY A 109 7.42 -19.86 18.57
C GLY A 109 6.45 -18.79 18.04
N ASN A 110 5.14 -18.95 18.26
CA ASN A 110 4.20 -17.89 17.91
C ASN A 110 4.22 -16.82 19.02
N ARG A 111 4.07 -15.54 18.65
CA ARG A 111 4.00 -14.46 19.63
C ARG A 111 2.79 -14.66 20.54
N ALA A 112 3.01 -14.84 21.84
CA ALA A 112 1.95 -15.01 22.83
C ALA A 112 1.47 -13.67 23.40
N THR A 113 2.38 -12.73 23.66
CA THR A 113 2.01 -11.38 24.14
C THR A 113 2.90 -10.29 23.56
N GLN A 114 2.37 -9.07 23.58
CA GLN A 114 3.08 -7.82 23.30
C GLN A 114 2.64 -6.76 24.31
N THR A 115 3.58 -6.13 25.00
CA THR A 115 3.32 -5.00 25.89
C THR A 115 4.00 -3.75 25.36
N ASP A 116 3.22 -2.73 25.00
CA ASP A 116 3.74 -1.46 24.47
C ASP A 116 4.23 -0.50 25.56
N ALA A 117 4.79 0.64 25.15
CA ALA A 117 5.30 1.65 26.07
C ALA A 117 4.22 2.37 26.90
N ARG A 118 2.95 2.20 26.55
CA ARG A 118 1.80 2.69 27.33
C ARG A 118 1.41 1.70 28.44
N GLY A 119 2.05 0.53 28.48
CA GLY A 119 1.74 -0.55 29.43
C GLY A 119 0.56 -1.43 29.00
N ASN A 120 0.09 -1.29 27.75
CA ASN A 120 -1.01 -2.10 27.24
C ASN A 120 -0.47 -3.45 26.78
N THR A 121 -0.97 -4.53 27.37
CA THR A 121 -0.62 -5.91 26.97
C THR A 121 -1.69 -6.48 26.04
N THR A 122 -1.28 -6.77 24.81
CA THR A 122 -2.04 -7.55 23.83
C THR A 122 -1.61 -9.01 23.93
N ALA A 123 -2.58 -9.93 23.95
CA ALA A 123 -2.33 -11.37 23.95
C ALA A 123 -2.93 -12.03 22.72
N TYR A 124 -2.22 -13.00 22.17
CA TYR A 124 -2.58 -13.71 20.95
C TYR A 124 -2.85 -15.17 21.27
N SER A 125 -3.78 -15.78 20.52
CA SER A 125 -4.09 -17.20 20.65
C SER A 125 -4.18 -17.84 19.28
N TYR A 126 -3.66 -19.05 19.17
CA TYR A 126 -3.56 -19.78 17.91
C TYR A 126 -4.28 -21.12 18.02
N ASP A 127 -4.69 -21.66 16.88
CA ASP A 127 -5.11 -23.06 16.80
C ASP A 127 -3.91 -24.00 16.60
N ALA A 128 -4.17 -25.30 16.51
CA ALA A 128 -3.13 -26.32 16.33
C ALA A 128 -2.39 -26.23 14.98
N LEU A 129 -2.87 -25.41 14.04
CA LEU A 129 -2.23 -25.13 12.75
C LEU A 129 -1.46 -23.78 12.78
N ASN A 130 -1.27 -23.20 13.97
CA ASN A 130 -0.66 -21.89 14.20
C ASN A 130 -1.40 -20.72 13.53
N ARG A 131 -2.71 -20.85 13.27
CA ARG A 131 -3.53 -19.74 12.77
C ARG A 131 -4.08 -18.93 13.93
N LEU A 132 -3.97 -17.60 13.87
CA LEU A 132 -4.48 -16.69 14.89
C LEU A 132 -6.00 -16.81 15.01
N THR A 133 -6.47 -17.18 16.19
CA THR A 133 -7.89 -17.33 16.52
C THR A 133 -8.42 -16.20 17.40
N LYS A 134 -7.54 -15.50 18.12
CA LYS A 134 -7.95 -14.42 19.02
C LYS A 134 -6.83 -13.42 19.28
N VAL A 135 -7.21 -12.14 19.32
CA VAL A 135 -6.41 -11.04 19.87
C VAL A 135 -7.17 -10.46 21.07
N THR A 136 -6.51 -10.44 22.22
CA THR A 136 -7.07 -9.93 23.48
C THR A 136 -6.35 -8.66 23.86
N TYR A 137 -7.10 -7.57 24.03
CA TYR A 137 -6.59 -6.28 24.48
C TYR A 137 -6.99 -6.03 25.94
N PRO A 138 -6.36 -5.05 26.62
CA PRO A 138 -6.78 -4.64 27.97
C PRO A 138 -8.24 -4.22 28.03
N THR A 139 -8.74 -3.58 26.97
CA THR A 139 -10.17 -3.28 26.81
C THR A 139 -10.86 -4.45 26.13
N THR A 140 -11.65 -5.22 26.89
CA THR A 140 -12.29 -6.46 26.40
C THR A 140 -13.25 -6.25 25.23
N SER A 141 -13.87 -5.07 25.11
CA SER A 141 -14.72 -4.68 23.98
C SER A 141 -13.95 -4.35 22.70
N LEU A 142 -12.62 -4.51 22.70
CA LEU A 142 -11.78 -4.41 21.50
C LEU A 142 -11.21 -5.77 21.09
N ASN A 143 -11.43 -6.83 21.87
CA ASN A 143 -10.96 -8.17 21.53
C ASN A 143 -11.46 -8.59 20.15
N VAL A 144 -10.60 -9.23 19.37
CA VAL A 144 -10.91 -9.75 18.04
C VAL A 144 -10.88 -11.28 18.11
N THR A 145 -11.85 -11.93 17.48
CA THR A 145 -11.88 -13.38 17.25
C THR A 145 -11.93 -13.68 15.76
N TYR A 146 -11.20 -14.73 15.39
CA TYR A 146 -11.11 -15.23 14.03
C TYR A 146 -11.65 -16.66 14.01
N THR A 147 -12.55 -16.93 13.07
CA THR A 147 -13.16 -18.25 12.87
C THR A 147 -12.75 -18.78 11.52
N TYR A 148 -12.11 -19.95 11.52
CA TYR A 148 -11.75 -20.66 10.29
C TYR A 148 -12.65 -21.86 10.08
N ASP A 149 -12.71 -22.36 8.85
CA ASP A 149 -13.29 -23.66 8.51
C ASP A 149 -14.80 -23.81 8.75
N VAL A 150 -15.48 -22.80 9.29
CA VAL A 150 -16.91 -22.81 9.63
C VAL A 150 -17.73 -22.01 8.62
N THR A 151 -18.72 -22.64 8.02
CA THR A 151 -19.67 -21.94 7.14
C THR A 151 -20.49 -20.92 7.93
N GLN A 152 -20.52 -19.68 7.45
CA GLN A 152 -21.28 -18.59 8.08
C GLN A 152 -22.74 -18.58 7.62
N THR A 153 -23.63 -18.08 8.48
CA THR A 153 -25.07 -17.92 8.18
C THR A 153 -25.35 -16.98 7.01
N ALA A 154 -24.42 -16.07 6.69
CA ALA A 154 -24.51 -15.19 5.54
C ALA A 154 -24.30 -15.91 4.19
N CYS A 155 -23.73 -17.12 4.20
CA CYS A 155 -23.40 -17.86 3.00
C CYS A 155 -24.62 -18.62 2.47
N THR A 156 -24.88 -18.50 1.17
CA THR A 156 -25.95 -19.27 0.51
C THR A 156 -25.43 -20.61 -0.02
N SER A 157 -26.34 -21.46 -0.51
CA SER A 157 -25.95 -22.69 -1.21
C SER A 157 -24.96 -22.39 -2.33
N GLY A 158 -23.87 -23.16 -2.41
CA GLY A 158 -22.76 -22.93 -3.33
C GLY A 158 -21.65 -22.01 -2.82
N GLU A 159 -21.83 -21.34 -1.66
CA GLU A 159 -20.86 -20.41 -1.05
C GLU A 159 -20.27 -20.95 0.28
N THR A 160 -20.44 -22.24 0.57
CA THR A 160 -20.17 -22.87 1.88
C THR A 160 -18.81 -23.59 1.94
N PHE A 161 -17.82 -23.20 1.13
CA PHE A 161 -16.53 -23.88 1.01
C PHE A 161 -15.48 -23.30 1.98
N SER A 162 -15.73 -23.50 3.28
CA SER A 162 -14.99 -22.85 4.37
C SER A 162 -13.63 -23.46 4.73
N ILE A 163 -13.37 -24.73 4.39
CA ILE A 163 -12.19 -25.46 4.86
C ILE A 163 -10.89 -24.78 4.39
N GLY A 164 -9.99 -24.56 5.34
CA GLY A 164 -8.70 -23.88 5.24
C GLY A 164 -8.77 -22.36 5.24
N ARG A 165 -9.95 -21.73 5.41
CA ARG A 165 -10.15 -20.29 5.16
C ARG A 165 -10.69 -19.55 6.37
N LEU A 166 -10.30 -18.29 6.51
CA LEU A 166 -10.92 -17.35 7.44
C LEU A 166 -12.36 -17.09 6.98
N THR A 167 -13.32 -17.39 7.82
CA THR A 167 -14.75 -17.26 7.48
C THR A 167 -15.45 -16.17 8.26
N LYS A 168 -14.91 -15.79 9.41
CA LYS A 168 -15.46 -14.69 10.20
C LYS A 168 -14.36 -14.05 11.03
N MET A 169 -14.38 -12.72 11.04
CA MET A 169 -13.69 -11.88 11.99
C MET A 169 -14.75 -11.15 12.83
N GLN A 170 -14.57 -11.11 14.13
CA GLN A 170 -15.47 -10.42 15.03
C GLN A 170 -14.68 -9.64 16.07
N ASP A 171 -14.92 -8.34 16.16
CA ASP A 171 -14.45 -7.48 17.23
C ASP A 171 -15.61 -6.99 18.09
N GLY A 172 -15.36 -6.21 19.14
CA GLY A 172 -16.41 -5.76 20.06
C GLY A 172 -17.33 -4.65 19.53
N GLY A 173 -17.36 -4.40 18.21
CA GLY A 173 -18.34 -3.53 17.56
C GLY A 173 -18.69 -3.86 16.10
N ALA A 174 -17.94 -4.76 15.46
CA ALA A 174 -18.13 -5.16 14.07
C ALA A 174 -17.92 -6.67 13.85
N ILE A 175 -18.61 -7.20 12.83
CA ILE A 175 -18.49 -8.59 12.37
C ILE A 175 -18.24 -8.54 10.87
N THR A 176 -17.21 -9.23 10.40
CA THR A 176 -16.95 -9.43 8.97
C THR A 176 -17.09 -10.92 8.68
N GLN A 177 -17.98 -11.29 7.76
CA GLN A 177 -18.19 -12.68 7.34
C GLN A 177 -17.76 -12.86 5.89
N TYR A 178 -17.13 -14.00 5.60
CA TYR A 178 -16.60 -14.36 4.29
C TYR A 178 -17.21 -15.67 3.82
N CYS A 179 -17.62 -15.72 2.56
CA CYS A 179 -18.16 -16.92 1.91
C CYS A 179 -17.41 -17.22 0.62
N TYR A 180 -17.15 -18.50 0.40
CA TYR A 180 -16.26 -18.94 -0.67
C TYR A 180 -16.95 -19.93 -1.59
N ASN A 181 -16.70 -19.82 -2.89
CA ASN A 181 -17.17 -20.81 -3.85
C ASN A 181 -16.30 -22.09 -3.81
N ARG A 182 -16.68 -23.09 -4.61
CA ARG A 182 -15.94 -24.38 -4.69
C ARG A 182 -14.49 -24.28 -5.17
N PHE A 183 -14.13 -23.18 -5.83
CA PHE A 183 -12.78 -22.92 -6.33
C PHE A 183 -11.93 -22.17 -5.29
N GLY A 184 -12.56 -21.72 -4.20
CA GLY A 184 -11.90 -21.01 -3.12
C GLY A 184 -11.93 -19.49 -3.24
N ASP A 185 -12.61 -18.94 -4.26
CA ASP A 185 -12.74 -17.50 -4.44
C ASP A 185 -13.73 -16.91 -3.42
N LEU A 186 -13.42 -15.72 -2.90
CA LEU A 186 -14.32 -14.97 -2.01
C LEU A 186 -15.49 -14.43 -2.82
N VAL A 187 -16.69 -14.99 -2.65
CA VAL A 187 -17.89 -14.57 -3.41
C VAL A 187 -18.82 -13.65 -2.62
N ARG A 188 -18.64 -13.56 -1.30
CA ARG A 188 -19.42 -12.66 -0.44
C ARG A 188 -18.60 -12.20 0.76
N LYS A 189 -18.59 -10.89 0.98
CA LYS A 189 -18.16 -10.24 2.23
C LYS A 189 -19.38 -9.56 2.86
N VAL A 190 -19.64 -9.80 4.13
CA VAL A 190 -20.69 -9.08 4.88
C VAL A 190 -20.05 -8.37 6.06
N GLN A 191 -19.98 -7.05 6.00
CA GLN A 191 -19.49 -6.20 7.08
C GLN A 191 -20.69 -5.67 7.87
N THR A 192 -20.85 -6.14 9.10
CA THR A 192 -21.86 -5.66 10.04
C THR A 192 -21.23 -4.77 11.09
N SER A 193 -21.75 -3.57 11.30
CA SER A 193 -21.36 -2.70 12.42
C SER A 193 -22.59 -2.00 12.97
N ASN A 194 -22.73 -1.97 14.30
CA ASN A 194 -23.85 -1.30 14.97
C ASN A 194 -25.24 -1.69 14.38
N GLY A 195 -25.44 -2.99 14.14
CA GLY A 195 -26.68 -3.54 13.60
C GLY A 195 -26.90 -3.36 12.09
N THR A 196 -26.10 -2.53 11.41
CA THR A 196 -26.19 -2.34 9.95
C THR A 196 -25.23 -3.28 9.24
N ALA A 197 -25.75 -4.06 8.28
CA ALA A 197 -24.97 -5.01 7.50
C ALA A 197 -24.83 -4.54 6.05
N LEU A 198 -23.59 -4.44 5.56
CA LEU A 198 -23.26 -4.14 4.18
C LEU A 198 -22.73 -5.40 3.52
N ALA A 199 -23.44 -5.89 2.50
CA ALA A 199 -23.06 -7.08 1.74
C ALA A 199 -22.43 -6.69 0.41
N LEU A 200 -21.21 -7.16 0.18
CA LEU A 200 -20.51 -7.09 -1.10
C LEU A 200 -20.46 -8.48 -1.71
N ARG A 201 -20.81 -8.59 -2.98
CA ARG A 201 -20.73 -9.85 -3.72
C ARG A 201 -19.73 -9.76 -4.85
N TYR A 202 -19.00 -10.83 -5.06
CA TYR A 202 -18.08 -10.99 -6.16
C TYR A 202 -18.52 -12.19 -7.00
N ASP A 203 -18.56 -12.02 -8.31
CA ASP A 203 -18.73 -13.12 -9.25
C ASP A 203 -17.48 -13.23 -10.11
N TYR A 204 -17.03 -14.46 -10.31
CA TYR A 204 -15.84 -14.78 -11.07
C TYR A 204 -16.20 -15.51 -12.36
N THR A 205 -15.34 -15.37 -13.37
CA THR A 205 -15.34 -16.31 -14.49
C THR A 205 -14.93 -17.71 -14.00
N VAL A 206 -15.08 -18.74 -14.84
CA VAL A 206 -14.57 -20.09 -14.53
C VAL A 206 -13.05 -20.09 -14.28
N GLY A 207 -12.35 -19.04 -14.72
CA GLY A 207 -10.94 -18.84 -14.50
C GLY A 207 -10.54 -17.91 -13.39
N GLY A 208 -11.38 -17.72 -12.39
CA GLY A 208 -11.02 -16.91 -11.22
C GLY A 208 -10.86 -15.41 -11.50
N GLN A 209 -11.18 -14.93 -12.71
CA GLN A 209 -11.17 -13.48 -13.01
C GLN A 209 -12.40 -12.83 -12.41
N LEU A 210 -12.25 -11.72 -11.66
CA LEU A 210 -13.36 -10.96 -11.11
C LEU A 210 -14.25 -10.38 -12.22
N ARG A 211 -15.37 -11.02 -12.53
CA ARG A 211 -16.26 -10.61 -13.61
C ARG A 211 -17.21 -9.49 -13.20
N ARG A 212 -17.63 -9.49 -11.94
CA ARG A 212 -18.67 -8.58 -11.44
C ARG A 212 -18.55 -8.38 -9.94
N MET A 213 -18.84 -7.17 -9.49
CA MET A 213 -19.13 -6.84 -8.10
C MET A 213 -20.56 -6.33 -7.95
N THR A 214 -21.25 -6.75 -6.89
CA THR A 214 -22.56 -6.21 -6.51
C THR A 214 -22.44 -5.52 -5.15
N TYR A 215 -22.74 -4.23 -5.13
CA TYR A 215 -22.64 -3.35 -3.98
C TYR A 215 -23.85 -3.55 -3.03
N PRO A 216 -23.77 -3.08 -1.77
CA PRO A 216 -24.83 -3.26 -0.78
C PRO A 216 -26.22 -2.77 -1.19
N ASP A 217 -26.31 -1.75 -2.04
CA ASP A 217 -27.59 -1.21 -2.56
C ASP A 217 -28.13 -1.99 -3.78
N GLY A 218 -27.38 -2.98 -4.26
CA GLY A 218 -27.70 -3.77 -5.45
C GLY A 218 -27.16 -3.18 -6.75
N ALA A 219 -26.43 -2.05 -6.71
CA ALA A 219 -25.69 -1.58 -7.88
C ALA A 219 -24.64 -2.62 -8.29
N VAL A 220 -24.47 -2.79 -9.60
CA VAL A 220 -23.58 -3.80 -10.17
C VAL A 220 -22.49 -3.14 -10.99
N VAL A 221 -21.24 -3.49 -10.73
CA VAL A 221 -20.10 -3.17 -11.60
C VAL A 221 -19.66 -4.45 -12.28
N ASP A 222 -19.54 -4.44 -13.60
CA ASP A 222 -19.07 -5.59 -14.37
C ASP A 222 -17.87 -5.24 -15.26
N TYR A 223 -17.09 -6.27 -15.56
CA TYR A 223 -15.79 -6.13 -16.20
C TYR A 223 -15.73 -7.01 -17.45
N VAL A 224 -15.51 -6.39 -18.60
CA VAL A 224 -15.19 -7.10 -19.85
C VAL A 224 -13.68 -7.12 -20.00
N ARG A 225 -13.13 -8.27 -20.38
CA ARG A 225 -11.69 -8.49 -20.52
C ARG A 225 -11.32 -9.00 -21.89
N ASN A 226 -10.10 -8.68 -22.34
CA ASN A 226 -9.52 -9.26 -23.54
C ASN A 226 -9.04 -10.71 -23.30
N THR A 227 -8.48 -11.33 -24.33
CA THR A 227 -7.93 -12.70 -24.23
C THR A 227 -6.73 -12.78 -23.28
N GLN A 228 -5.98 -11.67 -23.13
CA GLN A 228 -4.94 -11.50 -22.13
C GLN A 228 -5.52 -11.02 -20.79
N GLY A 229 -6.82 -11.23 -20.52
CA GLY A 229 -7.57 -10.96 -19.28
C GLY A 229 -7.41 -9.56 -18.66
N GLN A 230 -6.92 -8.60 -19.43
CA GLN A 230 -6.89 -7.20 -19.02
C GLN A 230 -8.28 -6.62 -19.20
N THR A 231 -8.69 -5.75 -18.28
CA THR A 231 -10.00 -5.10 -18.31
C THR A 231 -10.09 -4.12 -19.47
N THR A 232 -10.94 -4.40 -20.46
CA THR A 232 -11.15 -3.53 -21.64
C THR A 232 -12.38 -2.64 -21.51
N GLU A 233 -13.34 -3.00 -20.66
CA GLU A 233 -14.55 -2.23 -20.37
C GLU A 233 -14.97 -2.41 -18.91
N VAL A 234 -15.46 -1.33 -18.32
CA VAL A 234 -16.15 -1.34 -17.02
C VAL A 234 -17.59 -0.86 -17.25
N GLY A 235 -18.54 -1.72 -16.92
CA GLY A 235 -19.97 -1.42 -16.93
C GLY A 235 -20.49 -1.14 -15.53
N VAL A 236 -21.50 -0.28 -15.44
CA VAL A 236 -22.17 0.06 -14.18
C VAL A 236 -23.68 -0.03 -14.38
N THR A 237 -24.35 -0.81 -13.56
CA THR A 237 -25.82 -0.88 -13.49
C THR A 237 -26.24 -0.33 -12.15
N PRO A 238 -26.69 0.94 -12.05
CA PRO A 238 -27.22 1.49 -10.82
C PRO A 238 -28.41 0.64 -10.31
N ALA A 239 -28.63 0.63 -9.00
CA ALA A 239 -29.74 -0.12 -8.41
C ALA A 239 -31.09 0.25 -9.06
N GLY A 240 -31.79 -0.74 -9.62
CA GLY A 240 -33.06 -0.53 -10.34
C GLY A 240 -32.95 0.21 -11.69
N GLY A 241 -31.74 0.51 -12.15
CA GLY A 241 -31.46 1.20 -13.41
C GLY A 241 -31.04 0.24 -14.55
N SER A 242 -30.68 0.83 -15.69
CA SER A 242 -30.10 0.12 -16.82
C SER A 242 -28.57 0.18 -16.78
N ARG A 243 -27.91 -0.84 -17.35
CA ARG A 243 -26.44 -0.84 -17.52
C ARG A 243 -26.00 0.36 -18.36
N GLN A 244 -24.98 1.06 -17.88
CA GLN A 244 -24.25 2.14 -18.52
C GLN A 244 -22.80 1.71 -18.70
N VAL A 245 -22.16 2.09 -19.80
CA VAL A 245 -20.71 1.93 -19.94
C VAL A 245 -20.04 3.08 -19.18
N LEU A 246 -19.28 2.76 -18.14
CA LEU A 246 -18.45 3.75 -17.46
C LEU A 246 -17.26 4.09 -18.36
N LEU A 247 -16.51 3.08 -18.77
CA LEU A 247 -15.44 3.20 -19.74
C LEU A 247 -15.31 1.94 -20.60
N GLY A 248 -14.77 2.10 -21.80
CA GLY A 248 -14.46 1.05 -22.75
C GLY A 248 -13.19 1.37 -23.54
N ASN A 249 -12.80 0.46 -24.44
CA ASN A 249 -11.58 0.57 -25.25
C ASN A 249 -10.32 0.81 -24.40
N ALA A 250 -10.27 0.24 -23.19
CA ALA A 250 -9.07 0.33 -22.38
C ALA A 250 -7.93 -0.44 -23.06
N SER A 251 -6.79 0.22 -23.22
CA SER A 251 -5.59 -0.31 -23.87
C SER A 251 -4.41 -0.27 -22.89
N TYR A 252 -3.38 -1.05 -23.16
CA TYR A 252 -2.28 -1.29 -22.22
C TYR A 252 -0.94 -1.32 -22.95
N TYR A 253 0.11 -0.83 -22.29
CA TYR A 253 1.48 -1.10 -22.73
C TYR A 253 1.81 -2.58 -22.55
N PRO A 254 2.75 -3.16 -23.32
CA PRO A 254 3.18 -4.54 -23.15
C PRO A 254 3.62 -4.81 -21.71
N PHE A 255 2.79 -5.55 -20.98
CA PHE A 255 3.01 -5.85 -19.57
C PHE A 255 3.14 -4.64 -18.65
N GLY A 256 2.61 -3.50 -19.10
CA GLY A 256 2.71 -2.23 -18.42
C GLY A 256 1.33 -1.69 -18.02
N PRO A 257 1.29 -0.43 -17.59
CA PRO A 257 0.06 0.21 -17.14
C PRO A 257 -0.94 0.41 -18.28
N ALA A 258 -2.18 0.71 -17.91
CA ALA A 258 -3.20 1.18 -18.85
C ALA A 258 -2.70 2.43 -19.60
N ALA A 259 -2.71 2.33 -20.93
CA ALA A 259 -2.24 3.35 -21.87
C ALA A 259 -3.34 4.33 -22.27
N SER A 260 -4.59 3.91 -22.28
CA SER A 260 -5.74 4.78 -22.53
C SER A 260 -7.05 4.10 -22.17
N TRP A 261 -8.13 4.87 -22.06
CA TRP A 261 -9.50 4.38 -22.15
C TRP A 261 -10.43 5.48 -22.63
N THR A 262 -11.65 5.10 -23.03
CA THR A 262 -12.71 6.03 -23.43
C THR A 262 -13.92 5.89 -22.51
N TYR A 263 -14.33 6.96 -21.85
CA TYR A 263 -15.53 6.98 -21.01
C TYR A 263 -16.81 6.87 -21.85
N GLY A 264 -17.92 6.53 -21.21
CA GLY A 264 -19.21 6.31 -21.87
C GLY A 264 -19.74 7.48 -22.71
N ASN A 265 -19.35 8.73 -22.40
CA ASN A 265 -19.71 9.92 -23.19
C ASN A 265 -18.72 10.26 -24.31
N GLY A 266 -17.75 9.37 -24.57
CA GLY A 266 -16.72 9.51 -25.59
C GLY A 266 -15.51 10.35 -25.20
N ARG A 267 -15.40 10.84 -23.96
CA ARG A 267 -14.13 11.40 -23.44
C ARG A 267 -13.06 10.34 -23.43
N THR A 268 -11.82 10.70 -23.73
CA THR A 268 -10.70 9.76 -23.74
C THR A 268 -9.63 10.26 -22.79
N LEU A 269 -9.21 9.41 -21.86
CA LEU A 269 -8.03 9.67 -21.04
C LEU A 269 -6.86 8.88 -21.63
N ALA A 270 -5.91 9.58 -22.22
CA ALA A 270 -4.67 9.00 -22.72
C ALA A 270 -3.57 9.10 -21.66
N ARG A 271 -2.80 8.02 -21.49
CA ARG A 271 -1.69 7.91 -20.53
C ARG A 271 -0.44 7.47 -21.27
N ARG A 272 0.49 8.39 -21.47
CA ARG A 272 1.74 8.18 -22.20
C ARG A 272 2.84 7.85 -21.22
N TYR A 273 3.66 6.87 -21.55
CA TYR A 273 4.78 6.43 -20.74
C TYR A 273 6.03 6.31 -21.63
N ASP A 274 7.21 6.49 -21.03
CA ASP A 274 8.48 6.19 -21.70
C ASP A 274 8.79 4.67 -21.64
N LEU A 275 9.95 4.29 -22.16
CA LEU A 275 10.38 2.89 -22.19
C LEU A 275 10.76 2.32 -20.80
N ASP A 276 10.94 3.19 -19.81
CA ASP A 276 11.14 2.82 -18.41
C ASP A 276 9.82 2.84 -17.62
N TYR A 277 8.68 2.99 -18.31
CA TYR A 277 7.35 3.17 -17.73
C TYR A 277 7.22 4.33 -16.74
N ARG A 278 8.00 5.39 -16.93
CA ARG A 278 7.74 6.70 -16.29
C ARG A 278 6.63 7.42 -17.05
N PRO A 279 5.64 8.01 -16.35
CA PRO A 279 4.53 8.69 -17.00
C PRO A 279 5.06 9.92 -17.73
N GLN A 280 4.81 10.10 -19.02
CA GLN A 280 5.19 11.30 -19.77
C GLN A 280 4.05 12.31 -19.83
N ALA A 281 2.81 11.85 -19.95
CA ALA A 281 1.63 12.70 -19.96
C ALA A 281 0.37 11.92 -19.61
N ILE A 282 -0.58 12.60 -18.97
CA ILE A 282 -1.99 12.17 -18.84
C ILE A 282 -2.84 13.28 -19.46
N GLN A 283 -3.76 12.91 -20.35
CA GLN A 283 -4.49 13.88 -21.16
C GLN A 283 -5.91 13.42 -21.48
N ASP A 284 -6.89 14.17 -20.99
CA ASP A 284 -8.20 14.35 -21.61
C ASP A 284 -8.26 15.75 -22.23
N THR A 285 -8.51 15.81 -23.53
CA THR A 285 -8.48 17.06 -24.32
C THR A 285 -9.81 17.83 -24.27
N ARG A 286 -10.87 17.26 -23.70
CA ARG A 286 -12.14 17.95 -23.57
C ARG A 286 -12.11 18.96 -22.41
N PRO A 287 -12.87 20.07 -22.48
CA PRO A 287 -12.85 21.11 -21.46
C PRO A 287 -13.03 20.57 -20.03
N GLY A 288 -12.17 20.99 -19.10
CA GLY A 288 -12.21 20.53 -17.71
C GLY A 288 -11.63 19.14 -17.44
N GLY A 289 -11.13 18.44 -18.47
CA GLY A 289 -10.42 17.17 -18.30
C GLY A 289 -9.03 17.32 -17.68
N LEU A 290 -8.47 16.22 -17.19
CA LEU A 290 -7.12 16.14 -16.62
C LEU A 290 -6.07 16.24 -17.72
N GLU A 291 -5.27 17.29 -17.66
CA GLU A 291 -4.16 17.51 -18.60
C GLU A 291 -2.89 17.88 -17.85
N VAL A 292 -1.88 17.00 -17.94
CA VAL A 292 -0.57 17.20 -17.32
C VAL A 292 0.50 16.39 -18.05
N GLY A 293 1.64 17.01 -18.28
CA GLY A 293 2.88 16.37 -18.70
C GLY A 293 3.88 16.32 -17.56
N PHE A 294 4.83 15.40 -17.65
CA PHE A 294 5.80 15.10 -16.59
C PHE A 294 7.22 15.09 -17.17
N GLY A 295 8.14 15.76 -16.49
CA GLY A 295 9.58 15.70 -16.77
C GLY A 295 10.31 15.00 -15.63
N PHE A 296 11.30 14.16 -15.96
CA PHE A 296 12.10 13.43 -14.98
C PHE A 296 13.59 13.72 -15.13
N ASP A 297 14.31 13.63 -14.02
CA ASP A 297 15.77 13.51 -14.06
C ASP A 297 16.21 12.05 -14.32
N PRO A 298 17.52 11.82 -14.55
CA PRO A 298 18.09 10.49 -14.79
C PRO A 298 17.83 9.43 -13.71
N VAL A 299 17.55 9.83 -12.46
CA VAL A 299 17.27 8.89 -11.34
C VAL A 299 15.77 8.71 -11.07
N GLY A 300 14.94 9.39 -11.86
CA GLY A 300 13.50 9.26 -11.86
C GLY A 300 12.77 10.17 -10.87
N ASN A 301 13.39 11.26 -10.39
CA ASN A 301 12.64 12.29 -9.68
C ASN A 301 11.82 13.11 -10.68
N LEU A 302 10.59 13.48 -10.31
CA LEU A 302 9.71 14.29 -11.14
C LEU A 302 10.14 15.76 -11.08
N THR A 303 10.89 16.26 -12.05
CA THR A 303 11.45 17.62 -12.05
C THR A 303 10.55 18.68 -12.66
N ALA A 304 9.52 18.29 -13.41
CA ALA A 304 8.61 19.25 -14.03
C ALA A 304 7.18 18.73 -14.16
N LEU A 305 6.21 19.62 -13.94
CA LEU A 305 4.85 19.50 -14.45
C LEU A 305 4.71 20.47 -15.63
N THR A 306 4.26 19.97 -16.75
CA THR A 306 4.10 20.72 -18.00
C THR A 306 2.63 20.62 -18.48
N PRO A 307 2.21 21.46 -19.44
CA PRO A 307 1.06 21.11 -20.27
C PRO A 307 1.33 19.80 -21.01
N ALA A 308 0.33 18.94 -21.18
CA ALA A 308 0.54 17.65 -21.83
C ALA A 308 1.10 17.82 -23.25
N GLY A 309 2.16 17.09 -23.58
CA GLY A 309 2.84 17.18 -24.87
C GLY A 309 3.74 18.42 -25.05
N ASN A 310 3.88 19.27 -24.03
CA ASN A 310 4.83 20.38 -24.02
C ASN A 310 6.00 20.07 -23.07
N THR A 311 7.20 20.54 -23.41
CA THR A 311 8.41 20.39 -22.58
C THR A 311 8.66 21.58 -21.66
N THR A 312 7.92 22.68 -21.82
CA THR A 312 8.07 23.90 -21.01
C THR A 312 7.35 23.71 -19.67
N PRO A 313 8.06 23.77 -18.54
CA PRO A 313 7.45 23.63 -17.22
C PRO A 313 6.48 24.76 -16.90
N GLU A 314 5.33 24.39 -16.34
CA GLU A 314 4.48 25.30 -15.56
C GLU A 314 4.89 25.29 -14.09
N ILE A 315 5.30 24.12 -13.58
CA ILE A 315 5.89 23.95 -12.26
C ILE A 315 7.19 23.18 -12.43
N SER A 316 8.27 23.69 -11.83
CA SER A 316 9.54 22.97 -11.69
C SER A 316 9.71 22.50 -10.26
N LEU A 317 10.17 21.27 -10.06
CA LEU A 317 10.35 20.66 -8.75
C LEU A 317 11.85 20.48 -8.48
N GLY A 318 12.27 20.90 -7.29
CA GLY A 318 13.64 20.70 -6.80
C GLY A 318 13.72 19.52 -5.85
N TYR A 319 14.85 18.82 -5.87
CA TYR A 319 15.15 17.71 -4.98
C TYR A 319 16.52 17.92 -4.34
N ASP A 320 16.72 17.35 -3.15
CA ASP A 320 18.06 17.12 -2.65
C ASP A 320 18.66 15.86 -3.28
N THR A 321 19.93 15.62 -2.98
CA THR A 321 20.71 14.49 -3.50
C THR A 321 20.17 13.11 -3.08
N LEU A 322 19.29 13.03 -2.09
CA LEU A 322 18.60 11.79 -1.70
C LEU A 322 17.21 11.66 -2.32
N GLY A 323 16.86 12.51 -3.30
CA GLY A 323 15.56 12.46 -3.98
C GLY A 323 14.40 12.99 -3.15
N ARG A 324 14.67 13.79 -2.11
CA ARG A 324 13.63 14.37 -1.25
C ARG A 324 13.25 15.75 -1.78
N LEU A 325 11.94 16.04 -1.84
CA LEU A 325 11.44 17.28 -2.42
C LEU A 325 11.88 18.50 -1.60
N THR A 326 12.52 19.46 -2.26
CA THR A 326 13.00 20.73 -1.64
C THR A 326 12.17 21.94 -2.04
N GLY A 327 11.36 21.85 -3.10
CA GLY A 327 10.40 22.91 -3.40
C GLY A 327 9.78 22.84 -4.78
N LEU A 328 8.71 23.62 -4.93
CA LEU A 328 7.99 23.87 -6.18
C LEU A 328 8.28 25.30 -6.61
N LYS A 329 8.60 25.50 -7.89
CA LYS A 329 8.89 26.79 -8.48
C LYS A 329 7.98 27.04 -9.67
N ASP A 330 7.59 28.28 -9.87
CA ASP A 330 6.94 28.71 -11.11
C ASP A 330 7.88 28.41 -12.28
N GLY A 331 7.39 27.64 -13.25
CA GLY A 331 8.23 27.11 -14.33
C GLY A 331 8.75 28.18 -15.30
N ARG A 332 8.10 29.35 -15.36
CA ARG A 332 8.50 30.46 -16.23
C ARG A 332 9.52 31.39 -15.57
N THR A 333 9.32 31.71 -14.30
CA THR A 333 10.12 32.70 -13.57
C THR A 333 11.17 32.08 -12.66
N GLY A 334 11.04 30.79 -12.34
CA GLY A 334 11.85 30.09 -11.35
C GLY A 334 11.56 30.52 -9.91
N THR A 335 10.51 31.32 -9.68
CA THR A 335 10.15 31.83 -8.36
C THR A 335 9.66 30.69 -7.47
N LEU A 336 10.21 30.58 -6.26
CA LEU A 336 9.80 29.58 -5.27
C LEU A 336 8.36 29.84 -4.81
N ILE A 337 7.49 28.88 -5.10
CA ILE A 337 6.09 28.82 -4.67
C ILE A 337 6.05 28.23 -3.25
N ASP A 338 6.47 26.97 -3.15
CA ASP A 338 6.59 26.24 -1.90
C ASP A 338 8.01 25.69 -1.74
N GLY A 339 8.53 25.65 -0.52
CA GLY A 339 9.89 25.20 -0.24
C GLY A 339 9.96 24.37 1.03
N TYR A 340 10.83 23.35 1.04
CA TYR A 340 10.97 22.43 2.15
C TYR A 340 12.45 22.24 2.47
N SER A 341 12.75 22.14 3.76
CA SER A 341 14.05 21.68 4.22
C SER A 341 13.87 20.50 5.15
N VAL A 342 14.79 19.55 5.10
CA VAL A 342 14.76 18.31 5.89
C VAL A 342 16.13 18.07 6.54
N ASP A 343 16.17 17.38 7.67
CA ASP A 343 17.41 16.88 8.26
C ASP A 343 17.89 15.60 7.55
N ALA A 344 19.03 15.04 7.97
CA ALA A 344 19.59 13.82 7.35
C ALA A 344 18.67 12.58 7.47
N THR A 345 17.77 12.55 8.46
CA THR A 345 16.81 11.45 8.64
C THR A 345 15.52 11.64 7.84
N GLY A 346 15.30 12.84 7.29
CA GLY A 346 14.10 13.19 6.54
C GLY A 346 13.02 13.88 7.37
N ASN A 347 13.31 14.30 8.60
CA ASN A 347 12.37 15.15 9.34
C ASN A 347 12.34 16.54 8.69
N ARG A 348 11.16 17.06 8.38
CA ARG A 348 10.98 18.39 7.81
C ARG A 348 11.35 19.44 8.85
N LEU A 349 12.35 20.28 8.58
CA LEU A 349 12.80 21.38 9.46
C LEU A 349 12.08 22.71 9.17
N SER A 350 11.66 22.91 7.92
CA SER A 350 10.86 24.06 7.53
C SER A 350 9.96 23.76 6.33
N ALA A 351 8.86 24.49 6.24
CA ALA A 351 8.00 24.55 5.06
C ALA A 351 7.66 26.00 4.77
N LYS A 352 8.05 26.51 3.61
CA LYS A 352 7.48 27.73 3.04
C LYS A 352 6.26 27.30 2.22
N VAL A 353 5.07 27.69 2.66
CA VAL A 353 3.83 27.46 1.90
C VAL A 353 3.24 28.81 1.55
N GLY A 354 3.20 29.12 0.26
CA GLY A 354 2.90 30.47 -0.22
C GLY A 354 3.91 31.52 0.30
N THR A 355 3.45 32.53 1.04
CA THR A 355 4.31 33.63 1.53
C THR A 355 4.90 33.38 2.92
N THR A 356 4.48 32.33 3.63
CA THR A 356 4.83 32.11 5.04
C THR A 356 5.78 30.92 5.19
N THR A 357 6.89 31.13 5.92
CA THR A 357 7.79 30.05 6.34
C THR A 357 7.41 29.57 7.74
N GLN A 358 7.09 28.29 7.85
CA GLN A 358 6.81 27.59 9.10
C GLN A 358 8.05 26.82 9.54
N ILE A 359 8.42 26.96 10.81
CA ILE A 359 9.53 26.22 11.42
C ILE A 359 8.98 24.98 12.13
N TYR A 360 9.65 23.86 11.94
CA TYR A 360 9.32 22.57 12.54
C TYR A 360 10.38 22.27 13.60
N SER A 361 9.94 21.95 14.81
CA SER A 361 10.83 21.72 15.95
C SER A 361 10.71 20.29 16.44
N TYR A 362 11.86 19.67 16.70
CA TYR A 362 11.96 18.29 17.20
C TYR A 362 12.80 18.28 18.47
N PRO A 363 12.54 17.36 19.42
CA PRO A 363 13.46 17.15 20.53
C PRO A 363 14.73 16.45 20.01
N THR A 364 15.79 16.45 20.81
CA THR A 364 17.06 15.81 20.46
C THR A 364 17.01 14.28 20.54
N ASP A 365 15.99 13.72 21.18
CA ASP A 365 15.92 12.31 21.59
C ASP A 365 14.89 11.47 20.81
N SER A 366 14.18 12.05 19.84
CA SER A 366 13.18 11.36 19.02
C SER A 366 12.85 12.11 17.72
N HIS A 367 12.09 11.46 16.83
CA HIS A 367 11.53 12.03 15.60
C HIS A 367 10.15 12.65 15.81
N ARG A 368 9.67 12.74 17.04
CA ARG A 368 8.35 13.35 17.36
C ARG A 368 8.40 14.86 17.10
N LEU A 369 7.42 15.39 16.37
CA LEU A 369 7.36 16.81 16.02
C LEU A 369 6.80 17.59 17.21
N SER A 370 7.65 18.34 17.91
CA SER A 370 7.24 19.13 19.09
C SER A 370 6.34 20.31 18.74
N ALA A 371 6.61 21.02 17.64
CA ALA A 371 5.83 22.18 17.23
C ALA A 371 5.99 22.53 15.75
N VAL A 372 4.98 23.21 15.19
CA VAL A 372 5.05 23.87 13.87
C VAL A 372 4.64 25.32 14.03
N ALA A 373 5.51 26.26 13.63
CA ALA A 373 5.27 27.70 13.77
C ALA A 373 4.82 28.10 15.20
N GLY A 374 5.38 27.47 16.22
CA GLY A 374 5.04 27.68 17.63
C GLY A 374 3.79 26.94 18.14
N VAL A 375 3.02 26.28 17.26
CA VAL A 375 1.88 25.44 17.66
C VAL A 375 2.39 24.09 18.15
N ALA A 376 2.31 23.88 19.47
CA ALA A 376 2.80 22.68 20.13
C ALA A 376 1.96 21.43 19.82
N ARG A 377 2.60 20.26 19.89
CA ARG A 377 1.98 18.93 19.78
C ARG A 377 2.27 18.11 21.03
N SER A 378 1.34 17.24 21.38
CA SER A 378 1.48 16.30 22.51
C SER A 378 1.40 14.87 22.02
N TYR A 379 2.04 13.96 22.76
CA TYR A 379 2.18 12.56 22.41
C TYR A 379 1.82 11.65 23.58
N ASP A 380 1.33 10.45 23.31
CA ASP A 380 1.32 9.38 24.29
C ASP A 380 2.69 8.66 24.36
N ALA A 381 2.82 7.69 25.27
CA ALA A 381 4.08 6.96 25.46
C ALA A 381 4.50 6.08 24.26
N ALA A 382 3.57 5.76 23.36
CA ALA A 382 3.85 5.02 22.11
C ALA A 382 4.11 5.96 20.92
N GLY A 383 4.14 7.28 21.14
CA GLY A 383 4.44 8.25 20.10
C GLY A 383 3.24 8.64 19.23
N ASN A 384 2.00 8.34 19.65
CA ASN A 384 0.81 8.81 18.95
C ASN A 384 0.53 10.28 19.28
N THR A 385 0.30 11.12 18.27
CA THR A 385 -0.05 12.53 18.47
C THR A 385 -1.43 12.63 19.12
N THR A 386 -1.52 13.14 20.35
CA THR A 386 -2.76 13.27 21.13
C THR A 386 -3.36 14.68 21.09
N ALA A 387 -2.58 15.69 20.73
CA ALA A 387 -3.07 17.06 20.60
C ALA A 387 -2.23 17.91 19.64
N ILE A 388 -2.86 18.91 19.02
CA ILE A 388 -2.23 19.98 18.25
C ILE A 388 -2.81 21.31 18.74
N GLY A 389 -1.96 22.20 19.24
CA GLY A 389 -2.40 23.49 19.79
C GLY A 389 -3.22 23.35 21.08
N GLY A 390 -2.87 22.40 21.94
CA GLY A 390 -3.58 22.13 23.19
C GLY A 390 -4.99 21.58 22.92
N THR A 391 -6.03 22.35 23.23
CA THR A 391 -7.42 21.91 23.02
C THR A 391 -7.95 22.20 21.62
N ALA A 392 -7.17 22.88 20.75
CA ALA A 392 -7.60 23.21 19.39
C ALA A 392 -7.94 21.94 18.60
N ARG A 393 -7.05 20.94 18.60
CA ARG A 393 -7.35 19.58 18.12
C ARG A 393 -6.83 18.57 19.12
N GLN A 394 -7.65 17.58 19.46
CA GLN A 394 -7.26 16.48 20.35
C GLN A 394 -7.72 15.15 19.78
N TYR A 395 -6.91 14.13 19.99
CA TYR A 395 -7.12 12.79 19.47
C TYR A 395 -7.00 11.79 20.62
N THR A 396 -8.01 10.92 20.74
CA THR A 396 -8.00 9.83 21.72
C THR A 396 -7.67 8.53 21.02
N TYR A 397 -6.74 7.77 21.59
CA TYR A 397 -6.35 6.45 21.11
C TYR A 397 -6.81 5.39 22.09
N ASP A 398 -7.24 4.25 21.57
CA ASP A 398 -7.53 3.10 22.41
C ASP A 398 -6.28 2.22 22.63
N THR A 399 -6.48 1.10 23.33
CA THR A 399 -5.41 0.15 23.67
C THR A 399 -4.86 -0.58 22.44
N THR A 400 -5.50 -0.48 21.27
CA THR A 400 -4.98 -1.00 20.00
C THR A 400 -4.05 0.00 19.31
N GLY A 401 -3.94 1.23 19.81
CA GLY A 401 -3.15 2.29 19.17
C GLY A 401 -3.87 3.03 18.05
N ARG A 402 -5.18 2.85 17.90
CA ARG A 402 -5.97 3.46 16.81
C ARG A 402 -6.74 4.68 17.31
N MET A 403 -6.83 5.74 16.50
CA MET A 403 -7.57 6.96 16.85
C MET A 403 -9.07 6.67 16.90
N THR A 404 -9.67 6.69 18.09
CA THR A 404 -11.10 6.40 18.30
C THR A 404 -11.97 7.64 18.45
N GLN A 405 -11.37 8.81 18.68
CA GLN A 405 -12.12 10.05 18.84
C GLN A 405 -11.29 11.26 18.43
N ALA A 406 -11.91 12.18 17.68
CA ALA A 406 -11.42 13.51 17.41
C ALA A 406 -12.22 14.55 18.19
N ARG A 407 -11.53 15.58 18.68
CA ARG A 407 -12.12 16.74 19.36
C ARG A 407 -11.58 18.04 18.79
N HIS A 408 -12.44 19.04 18.77
CA HIS A 408 -12.09 20.41 18.44
C HIS A 408 -12.57 21.35 19.54
N ALA A 409 -11.68 22.20 20.04
CA ALA A 409 -11.94 23.08 21.19
C ALA A 409 -12.52 22.31 22.41
N GLY A 410 -12.04 21.09 22.66
CA GLY A 410 -12.52 20.20 23.74
C GLY A 410 -13.80 19.41 23.45
N ALA A 411 -14.58 19.79 22.43
CA ALA A 411 -15.83 19.12 22.05
C ALA A 411 -15.57 17.93 21.10
N VAL A 412 -16.26 16.81 21.30
CA VAL A 412 -16.18 15.66 20.39
C VAL A 412 -16.77 16.02 19.03
N THR A 413 -15.97 15.88 17.98
CA THR A 413 -16.39 16.11 16.59
C THR A 413 -16.69 14.81 15.86
N MET A 414 -16.01 13.71 16.23
CA MET A 414 -16.25 12.39 15.64
C MET A 414 -15.71 11.28 16.52
N ASN A 415 -16.35 10.11 16.45
CA ASN A 415 -15.84 8.85 16.99
C ASN A 415 -15.65 7.86 15.84
N TYR A 416 -14.68 6.96 15.97
CA TYR A 416 -14.30 6.01 14.93
C TYR A 416 -14.30 4.58 15.49
N ARG A 417 -14.59 3.62 14.62
CA ARG A 417 -14.45 2.19 14.88
C ARG A 417 -13.75 1.51 13.71
N TYR A 418 -12.89 0.58 14.08
CA TYR A 418 -12.10 -0.23 13.16
C TYR A 418 -12.49 -1.69 13.30
N ASN A 419 -12.39 -2.43 12.20
CA ASN A 419 -12.48 -3.88 12.26
C ASN A 419 -11.10 -4.49 12.59
N GLY A 420 -11.05 -5.81 12.81
CA GLY A 420 -9.80 -6.51 13.11
C GLY A 420 -8.71 -6.46 12.02
N LYS A 421 -9.04 -6.07 10.78
CA LYS A 421 -8.06 -5.80 9.71
C LYS A 421 -7.43 -4.41 9.81
N GLY A 422 -7.94 -3.54 10.69
CA GLY A 422 -7.51 -2.14 10.83
C GLY A 422 -8.30 -1.14 9.97
N GLU A 423 -9.27 -1.59 9.18
CA GLU A 423 -10.10 -0.74 8.33
C GLU A 423 -11.06 0.12 9.17
N GLN A 424 -11.17 1.42 8.88
CA GLN A 424 -12.18 2.27 9.53
C GLN A 424 -13.57 1.97 8.95
N VAL A 425 -14.34 1.11 9.61
CA VAL A 425 -15.65 0.63 9.11
C VAL A 425 -16.84 1.48 9.56
N ARG A 426 -16.65 2.36 10.55
CA ARG A 426 -17.71 3.25 11.04
C ARG A 426 -17.14 4.51 11.66
N ARG A 427 -17.75 5.65 11.34
CA ARG A 427 -17.63 6.92 12.06
C ARG A 427 -18.99 7.38 12.57
N PHE A 428 -19.03 8.02 13.73
CA PHE A 428 -20.30 8.44 14.33
C PHE A 428 -20.19 9.62 15.31
N LEU A 429 -21.24 10.43 15.34
CA LEU A 429 -21.46 11.51 16.31
C LEU A 429 -22.89 11.46 16.83
N GLY A 430 -23.04 11.29 18.15
CA GLY A 430 -24.36 11.01 18.74
C GLY A 430 -24.96 9.73 18.15
N THR A 431 -26.16 9.85 17.58
CA THR A 431 -26.87 8.73 16.92
C THR A 431 -26.62 8.66 15.41
N THR A 432 -25.89 9.62 14.83
CA THR A 432 -25.63 9.67 13.38
C THR A 432 -24.42 8.82 13.05
N ASN A 433 -24.57 7.90 12.10
CA ASN A 433 -23.54 6.98 11.66
C ASN A 433 -23.19 7.21 10.19
N THR A 434 -21.94 6.94 9.86
CA THR A 434 -21.53 6.64 8.49
C THR A 434 -20.73 5.34 8.52
N TYR A 435 -21.18 4.36 7.75
CA TYR A 435 -20.51 3.08 7.58
C TYR A 435 -19.65 3.12 6.32
N THR A 436 -18.51 2.47 6.38
CA THR A 436 -17.55 2.43 5.27
C THR A 436 -17.30 0.99 4.87
N LEU A 437 -17.21 0.76 3.56
CA LEU A 437 -16.89 -0.54 3.00
C LEU A 437 -15.60 -0.48 2.18
N TYR A 438 -14.78 -1.53 2.29
CA TYR A 438 -13.57 -1.75 1.51
C TYR A 438 -13.66 -3.11 0.79
N ASP A 439 -13.00 -3.24 -0.35
CA ASP A 439 -12.74 -4.54 -0.96
C ASP A 439 -11.65 -5.30 -0.20
N GLU A 440 -11.16 -6.42 -0.72
CA GLU A 440 -10.07 -7.16 -0.09
C GLU A 440 -8.69 -6.56 -0.36
N ALA A 441 -8.58 -5.61 -1.29
CA ALA A 441 -7.36 -4.85 -1.57
C ALA A 441 -7.15 -3.66 -0.62
N GLY A 442 -8.18 -3.32 0.17
CA GLY A 442 -8.20 -2.13 1.00
C GLY A 442 -8.62 -0.88 0.24
N HIS A 443 -9.12 -1.01 -1.00
CA HIS A 443 -9.72 0.10 -1.71
C HIS A 443 -11.04 0.50 -1.05
N TRP A 444 -11.24 1.81 -0.88
CA TRP A 444 -12.53 2.32 -0.45
C TRP A 444 -13.57 2.08 -1.55
N LEU A 445 -14.66 1.39 -1.19
CA LEU A 445 -15.77 1.12 -2.09
C LEU A 445 -16.96 2.04 -1.88
N GLY A 446 -17.14 2.60 -0.68
CA GLY A 446 -18.24 3.53 -0.44
C GLY A 446 -18.50 3.86 1.01
N ASP A 447 -19.25 4.95 1.20
CA ASP A 447 -19.81 5.41 2.48
C ASP A 447 -21.34 5.27 2.45
N TYR A 448 -21.91 4.83 3.56
CA TYR A 448 -23.33 4.54 3.74
C TYR A 448 -23.86 5.25 4.99
N ASP A 449 -25.10 5.72 4.97
CA ASP A 449 -25.72 6.45 6.08
C ASP A 449 -26.14 5.53 7.24
N SER A 450 -26.79 6.09 8.27
CA SER A 450 -27.29 5.33 9.43
C SER A 450 -28.25 4.19 9.11
N ASN A 451 -28.89 4.20 7.94
CA ASN A 451 -29.82 3.17 7.48
C ASN A 451 -29.18 2.20 6.48
N GLY A 452 -27.88 2.35 6.20
CA GLY A 452 -27.18 1.57 5.18
C GLY A 452 -27.45 2.03 3.75
N ALA A 453 -28.09 3.19 3.53
CA ALA A 453 -28.27 3.74 2.20
C ALA A 453 -26.95 4.34 1.68
N PRO A 454 -26.59 4.14 0.39
CA PRO A 454 -25.34 4.63 -0.16
C PRO A 454 -25.33 6.17 -0.18
N LYS A 455 -24.24 6.75 0.31
CA LYS A 455 -23.93 8.18 0.11
C LYS A 455 -23.10 8.34 -1.16
N GLN A 456 -22.05 7.53 -1.27
CA GLN A 456 -21.14 7.49 -2.40
C GLN A 456 -20.53 6.10 -2.54
N GLN A 457 -20.27 5.67 -3.78
CA GLN A 457 -19.62 4.41 -4.07
C GLN A 457 -18.58 4.58 -5.19
N ALA A 458 -17.33 4.20 -4.91
CA ALA A 458 -16.24 4.27 -5.89
C ALA A 458 -16.19 3.01 -6.76
N ILE A 459 -15.77 3.18 -8.01
CA ILE A 459 -15.64 2.14 -9.02
C ILE A 459 -14.20 2.15 -9.52
N TRP A 460 -13.59 0.96 -9.54
CA TRP A 460 -12.17 0.78 -9.77
C TRP A 460 -11.89 0.03 -11.09
N LEU A 461 -10.84 0.46 -11.79
CA LEU A 461 -10.18 -0.24 -12.88
C LEU A 461 -8.81 -0.67 -12.36
N ASP A 462 -8.69 -1.94 -11.99
CA ASP A 462 -7.53 -2.44 -11.23
C ASP A 462 -7.34 -1.56 -9.96
N ASP A 463 -6.19 -0.91 -9.78
CA ASP A 463 -5.92 -0.03 -8.63
C ASP A 463 -6.20 1.47 -8.92
N LEU A 464 -6.91 1.79 -10.01
CA LEU A 464 -7.26 3.17 -10.39
C LEU A 464 -8.74 3.45 -10.11
N PRO A 465 -9.09 4.50 -9.33
CA PRO A 465 -10.47 4.93 -9.21
C PRO A 465 -10.89 5.63 -10.51
N VAL A 466 -11.90 5.09 -11.19
CA VAL A 466 -12.33 5.56 -12.52
C VAL A 466 -13.78 6.01 -12.56
N GLY A 467 -14.59 5.70 -11.55
CA GLY A 467 -15.97 6.13 -11.48
C GLY A 467 -16.49 6.31 -10.07
N LEU A 468 -17.58 7.05 -9.95
CA LEU A 468 -18.26 7.34 -8.69
C LEU A 468 -19.77 7.32 -8.89
N LEU A 469 -20.49 6.54 -8.10
CA LEU A 469 -21.93 6.71 -7.90
C LEU A 469 -22.14 7.66 -6.72
N ALA A 470 -22.71 8.83 -6.97
CA ALA A 470 -22.96 9.87 -5.96
C ALA A 470 -24.20 10.70 -6.32
N ASN A 471 -24.66 11.58 -5.43
CA ASN A 471 -25.76 12.52 -5.69
C ASN A 471 -27.03 11.82 -6.22
N ALA A 472 -27.57 10.90 -5.41
CA ALA A 472 -28.66 9.97 -5.76
C ALA A 472 -28.27 8.94 -6.84
N ASN A 473 -27.16 8.24 -6.60
CA ASN A 473 -26.65 7.14 -7.43
C ASN A 473 -26.42 7.50 -8.91
N LYS A 474 -26.12 8.78 -9.20
CA LYS A 474 -25.69 9.22 -10.53
C LYS A 474 -24.22 8.86 -10.75
N LEU A 475 -23.94 8.33 -11.94
CA LEU A 475 -22.58 8.01 -12.36
C LEU A 475 -21.80 9.29 -12.70
N HIS A 476 -20.60 9.38 -12.16
CA HIS A 476 -19.59 10.38 -12.49
C HIS A 476 -18.31 9.67 -12.92
N TYR A 477 -17.48 10.33 -13.72
CA TYR A 477 -16.19 9.80 -14.16
C TYR A 477 -15.08 10.38 -13.30
N ILE A 478 -14.19 9.53 -12.79
CA ILE A 478 -12.99 9.97 -12.08
C ILE A 478 -11.81 9.84 -13.03
N GLU A 479 -11.02 10.90 -13.16
CA GLU A 479 -9.74 10.90 -13.86
C GLU A 479 -8.61 10.95 -12.84
N PRO A 480 -7.91 9.83 -12.60
CA PRO A 480 -6.80 9.75 -11.67
C PRO A 480 -5.47 10.15 -12.32
N ASP A 481 -4.52 10.62 -11.50
CA ASP A 481 -3.14 10.87 -11.92
C ASP A 481 -2.33 9.59 -12.13
N HIS A 482 -1.01 9.74 -12.30
CA HIS A 482 -0.08 8.64 -12.52
C HIS A 482 0.10 7.74 -11.29
N LEU A 483 -0.26 8.22 -10.09
CA LEU A 483 -0.22 7.48 -8.85
C LEU A 483 -1.57 6.85 -8.49
N GLY A 484 -2.64 7.17 -9.21
CA GLY A 484 -4.00 6.73 -8.87
C GLY A 484 -4.77 7.68 -7.95
N SER A 485 -4.26 8.89 -7.70
CA SER A 485 -5.01 9.91 -6.94
C SER A 485 -6.07 10.54 -7.84
N PRO A 486 -7.34 10.67 -7.41
CA PRO A 486 -8.35 11.38 -8.18
C PRO A 486 -7.97 12.86 -8.33
N ARG A 487 -8.00 13.38 -9.57
CA ARG A 487 -7.68 14.79 -9.86
C ARG A 487 -8.84 15.55 -10.47
N VAL A 488 -9.70 14.88 -11.22
CA VAL A 488 -10.89 15.48 -11.83
C VAL A 488 -12.06 14.51 -11.68
N VAL A 489 -13.25 15.05 -11.39
CA VAL A 489 -14.51 14.31 -11.53
C VAL A 489 -15.40 15.01 -12.55
N ILE A 490 -15.87 14.28 -13.55
CA ILE A 490 -16.72 14.78 -14.64
C ILE A 490 -18.17 14.33 -14.41
N ASP A 491 -19.12 15.26 -14.56
CA ASP A 491 -20.52 14.94 -14.80
C ASP A 491 -20.67 14.53 -16.27
N PRO A 492 -20.98 13.25 -16.56
CA PRO A 492 -20.98 12.74 -17.92
C PRO A 492 -22.13 13.26 -18.78
N THR A 493 -23.21 13.74 -18.16
CA THR A 493 -24.40 14.24 -18.87
C THR A 493 -24.19 15.68 -19.30
N ARG A 494 -23.61 16.50 -18.42
CA ARG A 494 -23.28 17.90 -18.71
C ARG A 494 -21.94 18.07 -19.41
N ASP A 495 -21.10 17.03 -19.37
CA ASP A 495 -19.74 16.99 -19.92
C ASP A 495 -18.82 18.07 -19.31
N VAL A 496 -18.96 18.34 -18.01
CA VAL A 496 -18.20 19.35 -17.25
C VAL A 496 -17.54 18.74 -16.02
N ALA A 497 -16.41 19.32 -15.60
CA ALA A 497 -15.83 19.01 -14.30
C ALA A 497 -16.69 19.55 -13.17
N VAL A 498 -16.92 18.74 -12.15
CA VAL A 498 -17.71 19.06 -10.94
C VAL A 498 -16.88 18.93 -9.66
N TRP A 499 -15.65 18.46 -9.78
CA TRP A 499 -14.67 18.46 -8.70
C TRP A 499 -13.27 18.42 -9.30
N THR A 500 -12.34 19.18 -8.74
CA THR A 500 -10.93 19.15 -9.16
C THR A 500 -9.98 19.25 -7.98
N TRP A 501 -8.83 18.58 -8.08
CA TRP A 501 -7.73 18.69 -7.13
C TRP A 501 -6.40 18.76 -7.85
N SER A 502 -5.87 19.98 -8.00
CA SER A 502 -4.72 20.25 -8.87
C SER A 502 -3.43 19.59 -8.37
N LEU A 503 -2.70 18.93 -9.28
CA LEU A 503 -1.31 18.50 -9.09
C LEU A 503 -0.34 19.67 -8.87
N LYS A 504 -0.74 20.88 -9.28
CA LYS A 504 0.05 22.12 -9.14
C LYS A 504 -0.17 22.81 -7.78
N GLY A 505 -0.98 22.21 -6.90
CA GLY A 505 -1.15 22.65 -5.52
C GLY A 505 0.04 22.25 -4.64
N GLU A 506 -0.13 22.42 -3.32
CA GLU A 506 0.88 22.04 -2.33
C GLU A 506 1.17 20.53 -2.41
N ALA A 507 2.46 20.19 -2.46
CA ALA A 507 2.95 18.86 -2.84
C ALA A 507 2.54 17.71 -1.91
N PHE A 508 2.30 18.01 -0.63
CA PHE A 508 1.94 17.04 0.40
C PHE A 508 0.43 16.98 0.64
N GLY A 509 -0.35 17.62 -0.24
CA GLY A 509 -1.80 17.50 -0.29
C GLY A 509 -2.54 18.46 0.64
N ASN A 510 -1.88 19.52 1.12
CA ASN A 510 -2.51 20.51 2.00
C ASN A 510 -3.47 21.46 1.26
N THR A 511 -3.33 21.62 -0.06
CA THR A 511 -4.31 22.38 -0.85
C THR A 511 -5.62 21.61 -0.92
N ALA A 512 -6.73 22.22 -0.51
CA ALA A 512 -8.05 21.62 -0.59
C ALA A 512 -8.51 21.46 -2.07
N PRO A 513 -9.29 20.43 -2.39
CA PRO A 513 -9.93 20.33 -3.70
C PRO A 513 -10.95 21.44 -3.93
N ASN A 514 -11.12 21.87 -5.17
CA ASN A 514 -12.25 22.69 -5.59
C ASN A 514 -13.46 21.78 -5.82
N GLN A 515 -14.48 21.95 -4.97
CA GLN A 515 -15.69 21.12 -4.97
C GLN A 515 -16.80 21.63 -5.91
N ASP A 516 -16.64 22.80 -6.51
CA ASP A 516 -17.60 23.40 -7.45
C ASP A 516 -16.82 24.20 -8.54
N PRO A 517 -16.06 23.51 -9.40
CA PRO A 517 -15.29 24.14 -10.47
C PRO A 517 -16.17 24.65 -11.63
N ASP A 518 -17.41 24.16 -11.77
CA ASP A 518 -18.40 24.62 -12.74
C ASP A 518 -19.19 25.85 -12.27
N GLY A 519 -19.16 26.16 -10.97
CA GLY A 519 -19.69 27.40 -10.40
C GLY A 519 -21.21 27.47 -10.39
N ASP A 520 -21.89 26.32 -10.38
CA ASP A 520 -23.35 26.23 -10.39
C ASP A 520 -23.98 26.21 -8.98
N GLY A 521 -23.14 26.19 -7.94
CA GLY A 521 -23.54 26.16 -6.54
C GLY A 521 -23.80 24.75 -5.99
N ALA A 522 -23.65 23.69 -6.80
CA ALA A 522 -23.88 22.31 -6.40
C ALA A 522 -22.55 21.56 -6.16
N ALA A 523 -21.94 21.80 -5.00
CA ALA A 523 -20.66 21.20 -4.65
C ALA A 523 -20.70 19.66 -4.59
N LEU A 524 -19.72 19.00 -5.23
CA LEU A 524 -19.42 17.58 -5.03
C LEU A 524 -18.31 17.42 -3.98
N VAL A 525 -18.59 16.73 -2.89
CA VAL A 525 -17.57 16.38 -1.89
C VAL A 525 -16.99 15.00 -2.22
N LEU A 526 -15.69 14.92 -2.53
CA LEU A 526 -14.97 13.65 -2.62
C LEU A 526 -13.81 13.66 -1.62
N ASP A 527 -13.82 12.69 -0.70
CA ASP A 527 -12.85 12.62 0.40
C ASP A 527 -11.57 11.85 0.02
N MET A 528 -11.54 11.12 -1.09
CA MET A 528 -10.32 10.45 -1.56
C MET A 528 -9.18 11.46 -1.78
N ARG A 529 -7.97 11.10 -1.35
CA ARG A 529 -6.74 11.90 -1.49
C ARG A 529 -5.68 11.08 -2.20
N PHE A 530 -4.42 11.13 -1.77
CA PHE A 530 -3.39 10.24 -2.27
C PHE A 530 -3.81 8.77 -2.10
N PRO A 531 -3.16 7.82 -2.80
CA PRO A 531 -3.58 6.41 -2.75
C PRO A 531 -3.67 5.89 -1.31
N GLY A 532 -4.77 5.21 -1.00
CA GLY A 532 -5.10 4.74 0.36
C GLY A 532 -5.73 5.78 1.30
N GLN A 533 -5.62 7.06 0.97
CA GLN A 533 -6.00 8.15 1.87
C GLN A 533 -7.43 8.65 1.66
N ARG A 534 -8.10 8.93 2.78
CA ARG A 534 -9.38 9.63 2.83
C ARG A 534 -9.33 10.79 3.81
N PHE A 535 -9.63 11.99 3.34
CA PHE A 535 -9.75 13.16 4.19
C PHE A 535 -10.94 13.01 5.16
N ASP A 536 -10.69 13.31 6.42
CA ASP A 536 -11.72 13.40 7.45
C ASP A 536 -11.74 14.81 8.04
N ALA A 537 -12.78 15.57 7.68
CA ALA A 537 -12.92 16.96 8.12
C ALA A 537 -13.01 17.11 9.65
N ALA A 538 -13.48 16.10 10.37
CA ALA A 538 -13.68 16.17 11.82
C ALA A 538 -12.37 16.09 12.61
N SER A 539 -11.41 15.29 12.15
CA SER A 539 -10.04 15.27 12.67
C SER A 539 -9.15 16.35 12.03
N GLY A 540 -9.41 16.67 10.75
CA GLY A 540 -8.51 17.46 9.92
C GLY A 540 -7.30 16.67 9.39
N LEU A 541 -7.33 15.34 9.52
CA LEU A 541 -6.32 14.41 9.04
C LEU A 541 -6.88 13.60 7.86
N ASN A 542 -5.99 12.97 7.10
CA ASN A 542 -6.37 11.93 6.17
C ASN A 542 -6.23 10.57 6.86
N GLN A 543 -7.33 9.83 7.00
CA GLN A 543 -7.26 8.44 7.39
C GLN A 543 -6.55 7.66 6.27
N ASN A 544 -5.49 6.93 6.63
CA ASN A 544 -4.71 6.13 5.69
C ASN A 544 -4.48 4.74 6.27
N TYR A 545 -5.52 3.93 6.22
CA TYR A 545 -5.56 2.58 6.77
C TYR A 545 -4.93 2.54 8.19
N PHE A 546 -3.70 2.06 8.39
CA PHE A 546 -3.06 1.88 9.71
C PHE A 546 -2.56 3.16 10.38
N ARG A 547 -2.58 4.32 9.71
CA ARG A 547 -2.19 5.61 10.29
C ARG A 547 -3.12 6.74 9.86
N ASP A 548 -2.96 7.89 10.51
CA ASP A 548 -3.62 9.15 10.15
C ASP A 548 -2.55 10.15 9.68
N TYR A 549 -2.67 10.63 8.46
CA TYR A 549 -1.74 11.54 7.80
C TYR A 549 -2.16 13.00 8.00
N ASP A 550 -1.23 13.85 8.41
CA ASP A 550 -1.41 15.30 8.56
C ASP A 550 -0.85 16.01 7.31
N PRO A 551 -1.69 16.33 6.30
CA PRO A 551 -1.22 16.97 5.07
C PRO A 551 -0.60 18.34 5.31
N ALA A 552 -1.00 19.06 6.38
CA ALA A 552 -0.43 20.36 6.71
C ALA A 552 1.04 20.27 7.15
N THR A 553 1.49 19.09 7.57
CA THR A 553 2.89 18.84 7.96
C THR A 553 3.63 17.86 7.08
N GLY A 554 2.92 17.17 6.17
CA GLY A 554 3.49 16.17 5.28
C GLY A 554 4.00 14.92 5.99
N ARG A 555 3.36 14.52 7.10
CA ARG A 555 3.79 13.38 7.92
C ARG A 555 2.62 12.70 8.64
N TYR A 556 2.84 11.50 9.16
CA TYR A 556 1.86 10.78 9.98
C TYR A 556 1.80 11.29 11.43
N GLY A 557 0.62 11.13 12.03
CA GLY A 557 0.38 11.40 13.46
C GLY A 557 0.91 10.31 14.39
N GLN A 558 1.16 9.11 13.86
CA GLN A 558 1.69 7.95 14.58
C GLN A 558 3.01 7.49 13.95
N SER A 559 3.88 6.89 14.77
CA SER A 559 5.05 6.17 14.28
C SER A 559 4.60 4.96 13.46
N ASP A 560 5.40 4.57 12.46
CA ASP A 560 5.13 3.42 11.62
C ASP A 560 5.02 2.14 12.46
N PRO A 561 3.89 1.41 12.41
CA PRO A 561 3.79 0.08 13.00
C PRO A 561 4.83 -0.91 12.46
N PHE A 562 5.36 -0.72 11.25
CA PHE A 562 6.49 -1.49 10.70
C PHE A 562 7.87 -1.03 11.22
N GLY A 563 7.92 0.01 12.07
CA GLY A 563 9.16 0.56 12.61
C GLY A 563 10.11 1.06 11.52
N LEU A 564 11.41 0.84 11.71
CA LEU A 564 12.47 1.30 10.78
C LEU A 564 12.41 0.67 9.38
N ARG A 565 11.50 -0.29 9.18
CA ARG A 565 11.26 -0.97 7.90
C ARG A 565 10.32 -0.18 6.98
N GLY A 566 9.52 0.72 7.56
CA GLY A 566 8.81 1.76 6.82
C GLY A 566 9.72 2.91 6.40
N GLY A 567 10.93 2.98 6.94
CA GLY A 567 11.90 4.06 6.77
C GLY A 567 12.49 4.52 8.11
N ILE A 568 13.67 5.15 8.04
CA ILE A 568 14.34 5.71 9.23
C ILE A 568 13.49 6.79 9.90
N SER A 569 12.82 7.65 9.10
CA SER A 569 11.78 8.53 9.63
C SER A 569 10.46 7.78 9.69
N THR A 570 10.18 7.18 10.85
CA THR A 570 8.97 6.37 11.12
C THR A 570 7.66 7.16 11.02
N PHE A 571 7.73 8.49 10.99
CA PHE A 571 6.56 9.37 10.77
C PHE A 571 6.49 9.91 9.34
N GLY A 572 7.53 9.70 8.52
CA GLY A 572 7.62 10.28 7.18
C GLY A 572 6.53 9.74 6.24
N TYR A 573 6.08 10.58 5.31
CA TYR A 573 5.24 10.13 4.21
C TYR A 573 6.07 10.01 2.94
N ALA A 574 5.95 8.87 2.26
CA ALA A 574 6.42 8.68 0.90
C ALA A 574 7.89 9.09 0.68
N LEU A 575 8.76 8.84 1.67
CA LEU A 575 10.17 9.25 1.69
C LEU A 575 10.42 10.74 1.35
N GLN A 576 9.48 11.63 1.66
CA GLN A 576 9.49 13.05 1.27
C GLN A 576 9.43 13.30 -0.26
N GLY A 577 8.98 12.32 -1.04
CA GLY A 577 8.80 12.39 -2.49
C GLY A 577 7.36 12.02 -2.92
N PRO A 578 6.33 12.79 -2.53
CA PRO A 578 4.91 12.41 -2.69
C PRO A 578 4.43 12.32 -4.15
N PHE A 579 5.23 12.77 -5.12
CA PHE A 579 4.91 12.67 -6.55
C PHE A 579 5.43 11.39 -7.22
N VAL A 580 6.32 10.64 -6.57
CA VAL A 580 6.91 9.42 -7.13
C VAL A 580 6.70 8.20 -6.23
N HIS A 581 6.32 8.46 -4.98
CA HIS A 581 6.10 7.46 -3.95
C HIS A 581 4.67 7.56 -3.40
N MET A 582 4.15 6.43 -2.96
CA MET A 582 2.82 6.30 -2.35
C MET A 582 2.88 5.35 -1.15
N ASP A 583 1.88 5.42 -0.28
CA ASP A 583 1.77 4.55 0.90
C ASP A 583 0.30 4.19 1.10
N PHE A 584 -0.14 3.10 0.45
CA PHE A 584 -1.54 2.68 0.40
C PHE A 584 -2.14 2.33 1.77
N TYR A 585 -1.30 1.86 2.69
CA TYR A 585 -1.75 1.31 3.97
C TYR A 585 -1.29 2.14 5.16
N GLY A 586 -0.49 3.18 4.94
CA GLY A 586 0.15 3.86 6.04
C GLY A 586 1.14 2.95 6.76
N LEU A 587 1.97 2.17 6.05
CA LEU A 587 2.98 1.25 6.65
C LEU A 587 4.30 1.18 5.88
N ALA A 588 4.23 1.21 4.55
CA ALA A 588 5.41 1.03 3.72
C ALA A 588 5.28 1.89 2.47
N THR A 589 6.40 2.50 2.08
CA THR A 589 6.44 3.35 0.91
C THR A 589 6.69 2.53 -0.35
N TRP A 590 5.82 2.71 -1.34
CA TRP A 590 5.90 2.07 -2.65
C TRP A 590 6.41 3.09 -3.68
N LYS A 591 7.38 2.69 -4.52
CA LYS A 591 7.77 3.42 -5.74
C LYS A 591 7.08 2.74 -6.93
N GLY A 592 6.27 3.47 -7.70
CA GLY A 592 5.45 2.87 -8.75
C GLY A 592 6.26 2.37 -9.95
N SER A 593 6.15 1.06 -10.25
CA SER A 593 5.94 0.50 -11.60
C SER A 593 5.53 -0.98 -11.48
N THR A 594 4.49 -1.41 -12.20
CA THR A 594 4.15 -2.82 -12.41
C THR A 594 4.78 -3.27 -13.73
N PHE A 595 5.43 -4.45 -13.76
CA PHE A 595 6.03 -5.01 -14.98
C PHE A 595 5.76 -6.51 -15.09
N GLY A 596 4.94 -6.93 -16.04
CA GLY A 596 4.97 -8.33 -16.48
C GLY A 596 6.04 -8.56 -17.55
N ILE A 597 6.43 -9.79 -17.82
CA ILE A 597 7.09 -10.19 -19.07
C ILE A 597 6.43 -11.48 -19.54
N GLY A 598 5.48 -11.38 -20.45
CA GLY A 598 5.06 -12.52 -21.26
C GLY A 598 6.09 -12.78 -22.35
N VAL A 599 6.97 -13.76 -22.16
CA VAL A 599 7.83 -14.24 -23.24
C VAL A 599 7.08 -15.37 -23.97
N GLY A 600 6.52 -15.06 -25.13
CA GLY A 600 5.75 -16.03 -25.91
C GLY A 600 6.11 -16.04 -27.40
N ALA A 601 7.30 -16.55 -27.75
CA ALA A 601 7.57 -17.00 -29.11
C ALA A 601 7.14 -18.48 -29.26
N GLY A 602 5.88 -18.70 -29.65
CA GLY A 602 5.38 -19.98 -30.18
C GLY A 602 5.03 -21.09 -29.17
N LYS A 603 3.86 -21.70 -29.39
CA LYS A 603 3.30 -23.01 -28.95
C LYS A 603 3.51 -23.57 -27.51
N PHE A 604 4.30 -22.94 -26.65
CA PHE A 604 4.38 -23.15 -25.21
C PHE A 604 4.54 -21.78 -24.56
N GLY A 605 3.45 -21.20 -24.06
CA GLY A 605 3.48 -19.89 -23.42
C GLY A 605 3.91 -20.02 -21.97
N LEU A 606 5.06 -19.43 -21.62
CA LEU A 606 5.44 -19.13 -20.25
C LEU A 606 5.03 -17.68 -19.98
N ASN A 607 4.20 -17.46 -18.96
CA ASN A 607 3.99 -16.12 -18.42
C ASN A 607 4.93 -15.92 -17.24
N ILE A 608 5.65 -14.80 -17.23
CA ILE A 608 6.65 -14.47 -16.23
C ILE A 608 6.38 -13.04 -15.75
N ASP A 609 5.66 -12.87 -14.64
CA ASP A 609 5.39 -11.51 -14.11
C ASP A 609 6.35 -11.13 -13.00
N PHE A 610 6.83 -9.87 -12.99
CA PHE A 610 7.81 -9.37 -12.03
C PHE A 610 7.22 -8.27 -11.15
N TYR A 611 7.09 -8.52 -9.85
CA TYR A 611 6.71 -7.49 -8.88
C TYR A 611 7.96 -6.93 -8.23
N GLN A 612 8.06 -5.60 -8.06
CA GLN A 612 9.08 -4.98 -7.23
C GLN A 612 8.42 -4.35 -6.01
N VAL A 613 8.42 -5.07 -4.88
CA VAL A 613 8.01 -4.49 -3.59
C VAL A 613 9.23 -3.87 -2.97
N THR A 614 9.23 -2.55 -2.78
CA THR A 614 10.35 -1.83 -2.16
C THR A 614 10.00 -1.45 -0.73
N SER A 615 10.75 -1.92 0.25
CA SER A 615 10.69 -1.41 1.64
C SER A 615 12.04 -0.79 1.96
N PRO A 616 12.10 0.40 2.57
CA PRO A 616 13.34 0.91 3.12
C PRO A 616 13.89 -0.09 4.14
N CYS A 617 15.09 -0.61 3.90
CA CYS A 617 15.75 -1.43 4.90
C CYS A 617 16.18 -0.54 6.07
N PRO A 618 16.17 -1.05 7.32
CA PRO A 618 16.95 -0.45 8.40
C PRO A 618 18.39 -0.16 7.93
N GLY A 619 18.94 -1.03 7.06
CA GLY A 619 20.20 -0.96 6.30
C GLY A 619 20.48 0.25 5.39
N GLY A 620 19.50 1.08 5.04
CA GLY A 620 19.60 1.95 3.85
C GLY A 620 19.58 1.15 2.53
N GLY A 621 19.04 1.76 1.47
CA GLY A 621 18.61 1.04 0.26
C GLY A 621 17.17 0.52 0.36
N LEU A 622 16.67 -0.07 -0.73
CA LEU A 622 15.34 -0.66 -0.81
C LEU A 622 15.47 -2.19 -0.78
N ALA A 623 14.93 -2.86 0.23
CA ALA A 623 14.57 -4.28 0.13
C ALA A 623 13.58 -4.39 -1.02
N SER A 624 14.07 -4.91 -2.14
CA SER A 624 13.26 -5.19 -3.32
C SER A 624 13.00 -6.69 -3.35
N ALA A 625 11.76 -7.09 -3.12
CA ALA A 625 11.34 -8.44 -3.51
C ALA A 625 11.01 -8.38 -5.00
N TYR A 626 11.81 -9.05 -5.82
CA TYR A 626 11.49 -9.33 -7.21
C TYR A 626 10.73 -10.65 -7.24
N VAL A 627 9.41 -10.56 -7.15
CA VAL A 627 8.59 -11.76 -7.20
C VAL A 627 8.35 -12.12 -8.65
N MET A 628 8.71 -13.35 -9.03
CA MET A 628 8.34 -13.90 -10.33
C MET A 628 7.19 -14.87 -10.21
N ALA A 629 6.09 -14.49 -10.82
CA ALA A 629 5.01 -15.43 -11.06
C ALA A 629 5.34 -16.18 -12.35
N VAL A 630 5.69 -17.47 -12.26
CA VAL A 630 5.80 -18.33 -13.45
C VAL A 630 4.50 -19.10 -13.63
N GLY A 631 3.74 -18.72 -14.65
CA GLY A 631 2.61 -19.49 -15.13
C GLY A 631 3.02 -20.41 -16.26
N GLY A 632 3.13 -21.72 -15.97
CA GLY A 632 3.28 -22.75 -16.99
C GLY A 632 1.91 -23.25 -17.45
N ALA A 633 1.53 -22.98 -18.70
CA ALA A 633 0.35 -23.59 -19.31
C ALA A 633 0.80 -24.73 -20.26
N ALA A 634 0.52 -25.98 -19.88
CA ALA A 634 0.51 -27.09 -20.83
C ALA A 634 -0.90 -27.21 -21.41
N GLY A 635 -1.17 -26.51 -22.51
CA GLY A 635 -2.47 -26.58 -23.18
C GLY A 635 -2.52 -25.74 -24.46
N LEU A 636 -3.17 -26.26 -25.49
CA LEU A 636 -3.39 -25.58 -26.77
C LEU A 636 -4.38 -24.42 -26.59
N GLY A 637 -3.89 -23.17 -26.54
CA GLY A 637 -4.71 -21.96 -26.72
C GLY A 637 -4.31 -20.74 -25.89
N THR A 638 -4.12 -19.60 -26.58
CA THR A 638 -4.07 -18.17 -26.17
C THR A 638 -3.26 -17.72 -24.92
N PRO A 639 -2.59 -16.55 -24.96
CA PRO A 639 -1.85 -16.01 -23.80
C PRO A 639 -2.80 -15.71 -22.62
N ILE A 640 -2.43 -16.14 -21.41
CA ILE A 640 -3.21 -15.95 -20.18
C ILE A 640 -2.79 -14.63 -19.53
N SER A 641 -3.74 -13.89 -18.96
CA SER A 641 -3.55 -12.67 -18.16
C SER A 641 -3.13 -12.92 -16.73
N MET A 642 -2.51 -11.94 -16.08
CA MET A 642 -2.39 -11.87 -14.61
C MET A 642 -2.66 -10.45 -14.04
N ALA A 643 -3.46 -9.63 -14.74
CA ALA A 643 -3.87 -8.30 -14.26
C ALA A 643 -4.66 -8.40 -12.92
N GLY A 644 -4.28 -7.59 -11.92
CA GLY A 644 -4.92 -7.54 -10.60
C GLY A 644 -4.29 -8.43 -9.51
N SER A 645 -3.08 -8.95 -9.72
CA SER A 645 -2.36 -9.71 -8.69
C SER A 645 -1.84 -8.80 -7.59
N GLN A 646 -2.22 -9.09 -6.34
CA GLN A 646 -1.81 -8.33 -5.17
C GLN A 646 -0.68 -9.04 -4.40
N VAL A 647 0.30 -8.26 -3.92
CA VAL A 647 1.23 -8.71 -2.89
C VAL A 647 0.69 -8.21 -1.55
N GLU A 648 0.06 -9.12 -0.80
CA GLU A 648 -0.42 -8.83 0.54
C GLU A 648 0.73 -9.13 1.53
N LEU A 649 1.24 -8.10 2.21
CA LEU A 649 2.23 -8.26 3.29
C LEU A 649 1.51 -8.66 4.57
N THR A 650 0.91 -9.85 4.57
CA THR A 650 0.27 -10.46 5.74
C THR A 650 1.23 -11.46 6.35
N ASP A 651 1.38 -11.44 7.68
CA ASP A 651 1.87 -12.62 8.39
C ASP A 651 0.90 -13.80 8.19
N SER A 652 1.20 -14.96 8.79
CA SER A 652 0.37 -16.17 8.70
C SER A 652 -1.05 -16.04 9.30
N ASN A 653 -1.45 -14.84 9.74
CA ASN A 653 -2.59 -14.59 10.59
C ASN A 653 -3.52 -13.47 10.09
N ASP A 654 -3.36 -13.01 8.83
CA ASP A 654 -4.12 -11.88 8.25
C ASP A 654 -4.02 -10.59 9.11
N VAL A 655 -2.95 -10.44 9.90
CA VAL A 655 -2.63 -9.24 10.71
C VAL A 655 -1.22 -8.77 10.33
N PRO A 656 -0.95 -7.46 10.19
CA PRO A 656 0.42 -7.01 10.00
C PRO A 656 1.22 -7.28 11.29
N ASP A 657 2.13 -8.26 11.26
CA ASP A 657 3.14 -8.39 12.30
C ASP A 657 4.35 -7.48 11.95
N PRO A 658 4.79 -6.55 12.83
CA PRO A 658 6.08 -5.87 12.69
C PRO A 658 7.29 -6.79 12.42
N ASP A 659 7.19 -8.08 12.74
CA ASP A 659 8.23 -9.09 12.58
C ASP A 659 8.06 -10.00 11.35
N VAL A 660 7.20 -9.67 10.37
CA VAL A 660 6.94 -10.45 9.12
C VAL A 660 8.20 -10.92 8.37
N PHE A 661 9.37 -10.34 8.66
CA PHE A 661 10.63 -10.75 8.04
C PHE A 661 11.79 -11.01 9.01
N ASN A 662 11.59 -10.98 10.32
CA ASN A 662 12.67 -11.15 11.31
C ASN A 662 12.63 -12.49 12.06
N GLY A 663 11.68 -13.37 11.75
CA GLY A 663 11.71 -14.74 12.27
C GLY A 663 12.54 -15.68 11.37
N PRO A 664 13.24 -16.70 11.93
CA PRO A 664 13.84 -17.80 11.16
C PRO A 664 12.82 -18.63 10.34
N TYR A 665 11.53 -18.26 10.42
CA TYR A 665 10.39 -18.84 9.72
C TYR A 665 9.65 -17.83 8.83
N ALA A 666 10.33 -16.87 8.21
CA ALA A 666 9.80 -16.17 7.03
C ALA A 666 9.63 -17.15 5.85
N LYS A 667 8.63 -18.04 5.94
CA LYS A 667 8.26 -18.95 4.87
C LYS A 667 7.40 -18.16 3.88
N PHE A 668 7.92 -18.01 2.67
CA PHE A 668 7.15 -17.64 1.50
C PHE A 668 6.30 -18.85 1.11
N SER A 669 4.97 -18.73 1.15
CA SER A 669 4.07 -19.71 0.54
C SER A 669 3.41 -19.06 -0.67
N GLY A 670 3.81 -19.51 -1.86
CA GLY A 670 3.10 -19.24 -3.10
C GLY A 670 2.33 -20.49 -3.50
N GLY A 671 1.01 -20.41 -3.56
CA GLY A 671 0.16 -21.44 -4.14
C GLY A 671 -0.48 -20.91 -5.42
N SER A 672 -0.34 -21.66 -6.53
CA SER A 672 -1.16 -21.42 -7.73
C SER A 672 -2.19 -22.54 -7.84
N VAL A 673 -3.42 -22.20 -8.23
CA VAL A 673 -4.45 -23.18 -8.58
C VAL A 673 -4.92 -22.88 -9.99
N SER A 674 -4.59 -23.75 -10.95
CA SER A 674 -5.13 -23.73 -12.30
C SER A 674 -6.27 -24.75 -12.41
N PHE A 675 -7.46 -24.31 -12.83
CA PHE A 675 -8.53 -25.21 -13.25
C PHE A 675 -8.66 -25.19 -14.77
N GLY A 676 -8.72 -26.39 -15.36
CA GLY A 676 -9.14 -26.76 -16.72
C GLY A 676 -9.19 -25.69 -17.83
N MET A 677 -8.52 -26.00 -18.95
CA MET A 677 -8.64 -25.42 -20.29
C MET A 677 -9.29 -24.02 -20.41
N GLY A 678 -8.47 -22.96 -20.36
CA GLY A 678 -8.80 -21.66 -20.97
C GLY A 678 -8.94 -20.46 -20.02
N TYR A 679 -8.23 -20.40 -18.88
CA TYR A 679 -8.59 -19.50 -17.79
C TYR A 679 -7.41 -18.98 -16.93
N GLN A 680 -7.60 -17.84 -16.26
CA GLN A 680 -6.63 -17.02 -15.50
C GLN A 680 -6.08 -17.74 -14.26
N MET A 681 -4.88 -17.35 -13.83
CA MET A 681 -4.33 -17.75 -12.54
C MET A 681 -4.49 -16.62 -11.53
N TYR A 682 -5.07 -16.94 -10.37
CA TYR A 682 -5.02 -16.07 -9.19
C TYR A 682 -3.77 -16.43 -8.40
N GLN A 683 -2.94 -15.44 -8.06
CA GLN A 683 -1.82 -15.61 -7.12
C GLN A 683 -2.03 -14.71 -5.91
N LYS A 684 -2.03 -15.32 -4.72
CA LYS A 684 -1.85 -14.61 -3.45
C LYS A 684 -0.44 -14.93 -2.97
N ILE A 685 0.36 -13.89 -2.77
CA ILE A 685 1.69 -13.99 -2.15
C ILE A 685 1.49 -13.55 -0.70
N SER A 686 1.58 -14.49 0.24
CA SER A 686 1.63 -14.20 1.69
C SER A 686 3.05 -14.35 2.20
N ILE A 687 3.43 -13.49 3.16
CA ILE A 687 4.77 -13.48 3.76
C ILE A 687 4.68 -13.92 5.23
N GLY A 688 5.09 -15.16 5.50
CA GLY A 688 4.95 -15.80 6.82
C GLY A 688 3.95 -16.94 6.71
N GLY A 689 4.41 -18.19 6.85
CA GLY A 689 3.64 -19.35 6.39
C GLY A 689 3.47 -20.47 7.41
N ALA A 690 2.25 -21.02 7.45
CA ALA A 690 2.02 -22.46 7.58
C ALA A 690 1.02 -22.96 6.51
N TRP A 691 1.55 -23.87 5.67
CA TRP A 691 1.00 -24.97 4.88
C TRP A 691 -0.51 -25.15 4.62
N TRP A 692 -0.85 -25.19 3.33
CA TRP A 692 -1.91 -26.03 2.78
C TRP A 692 -1.34 -27.43 2.45
N ASN A 693 -1.84 -28.47 3.12
CA ASN A 693 -1.62 -29.87 2.74
C ASN A 693 -2.66 -30.27 1.67
N PHE A 694 -2.21 -30.67 0.49
CA PHE A 694 -2.99 -31.57 -0.35
C PHE A 694 -2.99 -32.96 0.31
N GLY A 695 -4.15 -33.61 0.32
CA GLY A 695 -4.32 -34.90 0.99
C GLY A 695 -3.30 -35.97 0.53
N ALA A 696 -2.80 -36.70 1.53
CA ALA A 696 -2.18 -38.03 1.49
C ALA A 696 -0.94 -38.24 0.58
N GLY A 697 0.23 -38.27 1.22
CA GLY A 697 1.30 -39.23 0.88
C GLY A 697 2.57 -38.67 0.23
N ALA A 698 3.44 -38.01 1.02
CA ALA A 698 4.90 -38.17 0.95
C ALA A 698 5.55 -37.34 2.07
N GLU A 699 6.22 -38.04 2.99
CA GLU A 699 7.04 -37.47 4.06
C GLU A 699 8.26 -36.75 3.48
N SER A 700 8.64 -35.58 4.00
CA SER A 700 9.90 -34.94 3.65
C SER A 700 11.05 -35.59 4.43
N ILE A 701 11.97 -36.22 3.72
CA ILE A 701 13.32 -36.56 4.21
C ILE A 701 14.32 -35.85 3.30
N GLY A 702 15.38 -35.29 3.89
CA GLY A 702 16.31 -34.38 3.22
C GLY A 702 17.33 -35.01 2.27
N TRP A 703 18.26 -34.13 1.85
CA TRP A 703 19.54 -34.34 1.18
C TRP A 703 19.67 -34.18 -0.35
N HIS A 704 20.80 -33.54 -0.69
CA HIS A 704 21.45 -33.34 -1.99
C HIS A 704 21.49 -34.58 -2.89
N GLN A 705 21.28 -34.41 -4.20
CA GLN A 705 22.29 -34.58 -5.28
C GLN A 705 21.63 -34.67 -6.68
N SER A 706 22.50 -34.47 -7.66
CA SER A 706 22.38 -34.37 -9.11
C SER A 706 21.75 -35.56 -9.88
N GLN A 707 21.32 -35.24 -11.11
CA GLN A 707 21.15 -36.09 -12.31
C GLN A 707 19.97 -37.09 -12.38
N GLY A 708 19.34 -37.12 -13.56
CA GLY A 708 18.61 -38.27 -14.09
C GLY A 708 17.09 -38.12 -14.06
N GLY A 709 16.47 -38.03 -15.23
CA GLY A 709 15.04 -37.82 -15.41
C GLY A 709 14.14 -39.00 -15.05
N PHE A 710 12.85 -38.71 -14.96
CA PHE A 710 11.77 -39.70 -15.02
C PHE A 710 10.60 -39.13 -15.85
N ASP A 711 10.20 -39.89 -16.86
CA ASP A 711 9.01 -39.71 -17.68
C ASP A 711 7.81 -40.35 -16.96
N ALA A 712 6.75 -39.59 -16.71
CA ALA A 712 5.42 -40.12 -16.43
C ALA A 712 4.35 -39.19 -16.98
N THR A 713 3.64 -39.67 -18.01
CA THR A 713 2.52 -38.99 -18.66
C THR A 713 1.28 -39.09 -17.76
N VAL A 714 0.79 -37.96 -17.23
CA VAL A 714 -0.51 -37.83 -16.57
C VAL A 714 -1.24 -36.60 -17.11
N TYR A 715 -2.51 -36.78 -17.47
CA TYR A 715 -3.39 -35.78 -18.08
C TYR A 715 -3.62 -34.55 -17.17
N GLY A 716 -2.85 -33.49 -17.41
CA GLY A 716 -3.36 -32.12 -17.54
C GLY A 716 -3.84 -31.36 -16.30
N ALA A 717 -3.20 -31.53 -15.14
CA ALA A 717 -3.18 -30.50 -14.10
C ALA A 717 -1.81 -29.81 -14.14
N ALA A 718 -1.75 -28.54 -14.57
CA ALA A 718 -0.52 -27.78 -14.53
C ALA A 718 -0.37 -27.16 -13.13
N ALA A 719 0.53 -27.73 -12.32
CA ALA A 719 1.03 -27.05 -11.13
C ALA A 719 1.98 -25.93 -11.59
N GLY A 720 1.57 -24.67 -11.45
CA GLY A 720 2.47 -23.53 -11.62
C GLY A 720 3.28 -23.34 -10.35
N ASN A 721 4.59 -23.20 -10.49
CA ASN A 721 5.44 -22.80 -9.37
C ASN A 721 5.59 -21.28 -9.40
N ALA A 722 5.19 -20.59 -8.34
CA ALA A 722 5.76 -19.27 -8.08
C ALA A 722 7.22 -19.52 -7.67
N VAL A 723 8.15 -19.16 -8.54
CA VAL A 723 9.57 -19.28 -8.26
C VAL A 723 10.05 -17.89 -7.93
N VAL A 724 10.55 -17.68 -6.73
CA VAL A 724 11.32 -16.46 -6.47
C VAL A 724 12.60 -16.56 -7.31
N ILE A 725 12.64 -15.99 -8.53
CA ILE A 725 13.87 -16.01 -9.37
C ILE A 725 15.04 -15.39 -8.66
N GLN A 726 14.73 -14.38 -7.86
CA GLN A 726 15.69 -13.72 -7.03
C GLN A 726 15.00 -13.40 -5.71
N GLN A 727 15.04 -14.38 -4.81
CA GLN A 727 15.09 -14.03 -3.41
C GLN A 727 16.49 -13.46 -3.24
N LYS A 728 16.66 -12.14 -3.37
CA LYS A 728 17.56 -11.55 -2.37
C LYS A 728 16.85 -11.90 -1.08
N LYS A 729 17.45 -12.74 -0.24
CA LYS A 729 16.89 -12.99 1.08
C LYS A 729 16.37 -11.65 1.60
N CYS A 730 15.13 -11.62 2.11
CA CYS A 730 14.67 -10.48 2.88
C CYS A 730 15.41 -10.50 4.19
N SER A 731 16.65 -10.10 4.07
CA SER A 731 17.61 -9.89 5.08
C SER A 731 18.31 -8.64 4.59
N CYS A 732 18.65 -7.78 5.52
CA CYS A 732 19.74 -6.86 5.27
C CYS A 732 21.02 -7.73 5.16
N GLU A 733 21.21 -8.55 4.11
CA GLU A 733 22.39 -9.42 3.98
C GLU A 733 23.31 -8.97 2.85
N ALA A 734 24.57 -8.75 3.25
CA ALA A 734 25.66 -9.71 3.06
C ALA A 734 25.65 -10.54 1.77
N GLN A 735 26.64 -10.30 0.90
CA GLN A 735 27.41 -11.35 0.22
C GLN A 735 28.87 -11.20 0.76
#